data_AF-A0A524CRR3-F1
#
_entry.id   AF-A0A524CRR3-F1
#
_cell.length_a   1.000
_cell.length_b   1.000
_cell.length_c   1.000
_cell.angle_alpha   90.00
_cell.angle_beta   90.00
_cell.angle_gamma   90.00
#
_symmetry.space_group_name_H-M   'P 1'
#
loop_
_entity.id
_entity.type
_entity.pdbx_description
1 polymer ?
#
loop_
_entity_poly.entity_id
_entity_poly.type
_entity_poly.pdbx_seq_one_letter_code
_entity_poly.pdbx_strand_id
1 'polypeptide(L)'
;CVEVLGNLNPVNLAEEDPAQCFLCLDAVIQTFCVLVPSLSNLQNWDFDDEDLRYVYRYSLGRLPHQSVDPTVRQALLLIEISSGTGAEQIVPSLRDWIAFLGSPYWKPQDFIKPASELGLPVEPVFESDEMRLTDSIRRYPEYLEEAVRNKSYLDVYKATRDWLPDVLSSRVFDIFRRRVNDEAQENIDSDADVSEAHRVIEKTYQKRRFMTNKGRVLPIRIQDLDSPPPPEAIEPVVFEMIPQKLRVELMPSVAYSGKTKQVEIVFLGGPGIGRSGILIRTDTSAILLDYGLSVANQRIPEWVPELEMIDCVLVTHSHLDHVGGLPALYENYTGKWCATGVTGAVSMTLLEDALKVGTPLPPRRHDKYDMVSRFNRRNIDRVKKSYVQLEAGKASELAGGMVVTPVEARHIPGSSAYLVDIEGTRILYTGDFNLDDSVLFHGANLPTDCDVVIFDGTYWGREDFDRKAVSDQVSQTIAKHGPVIIPTFAVGRSQEILVMLDELGVTSSRNVMVAGMAERVTKLTGYSGDWTGMKKNKVVLDVDDVLVAGGGMLDGGFAKMHYDEHRQNPDAAVILCGYLAPRTTGWNLMHGHETHTCAVEYARLSAHSSASNLAEFVGSCSGKKIMVHTPTKKVSGDVLLPEYRERIVLDV
;
A
#
# COMPACT_ATOMS: atom_id res chain seq x y z
N CYS A 1 -29.35 -18.52 19.82
CA CYS A 1 -28.12 -17.96 19.23
C CYS A 1 -27.07 -19.02 18.93
N VAL A 2 -26.64 -19.85 19.90
CA VAL A 2 -25.69 -20.97 19.65
C VAL A 2 -26.23 -22.02 18.65
N GLU A 3 -27.52 -22.37 18.71
CA GLU A 3 -28.15 -23.26 17.71
C GLU A 3 -28.30 -22.63 16.31
N VAL A 4 -28.31 -21.30 16.22
CA VAL A 4 -28.37 -20.59 14.94
C VAL A 4 -26.98 -20.57 14.31
N LEU A 5 -25.92 -20.35 15.09
CA LEU A 5 -24.55 -20.30 14.57
C LEU A 5 -23.95 -21.67 14.24
N GLY A 6 -24.40 -22.75 14.89
CA GLY A 6 -23.83 -24.10 14.72
C GLY A 6 -24.07 -24.74 13.34
N ASN A 7 -24.98 -24.19 12.52
CA ASN A 7 -25.36 -24.73 11.21
C ASN A 7 -25.21 -23.74 10.04
N LEU A 8 -24.73 -22.52 10.28
CA LEU A 8 -24.70 -21.48 9.26
C LEU A 8 -23.27 -21.30 8.73
N ASN A 9 -23.02 -21.79 7.52
CA ASN A 9 -21.89 -21.32 6.72
C ASN A 9 -22.28 -19.95 6.13
N PRO A 10 -21.69 -18.82 6.58
CA PRO A 10 -22.10 -17.47 6.14
C PRO A 10 -21.99 -17.27 4.62
N VAL A 11 -21.11 -18.06 3.98
CA VAL A 11 -20.86 -18.04 2.53
C VAL A 11 -22.04 -18.61 1.74
N ASN A 12 -22.80 -19.59 2.28
CA ASN A 12 -23.95 -20.19 1.58
C ASN A 12 -25.24 -19.37 1.76
N LEU A 13 -25.48 -18.78 2.94
CA LEU A 13 -26.67 -17.95 3.19
C LEU A 13 -26.66 -16.64 2.42
N ALA A 14 -25.44 -16.19 2.15
CA ALA A 14 -25.15 -15.02 1.35
C ALA A 14 -25.71 -15.14 -0.06
N GLU A 15 -25.96 -16.33 -0.63
CA GLU A 15 -26.50 -16.46 -1.99
C GLU A 15 -28.04 -16.46 -2.07
N GLU A 16 -28.77 -16.86 -1.00
CA GLU A 16 -30.18 -17.26 -1.11
C GLU A 16 -31.26 -16.27 -0.60
N ASP A 17 -30.99 -15.40 0.41
CA ASP A 17 -32.03 -14.48 0.95
C ASP A 17 -31.47 -13.18 1.63
N PRO A 18 -31.83 -11.97 1.14
CA PRO A 18 -31.44 -10.69 1.77
C PRO A 18 -31.90 -10.48 3.22
N ALA A 19 -33.05 -11.04 3.63
CA ALA A 19 -33.59 -10.87 4.98
C ALA A 19 -32.82 -11.69 6.02
N GLN A 20 -32.35 -12.88 5.65
CA GLN A 20 -31.45 -13.69 6.48
C GLN A 20 -30.04 -13.09 6.59
N CYS A 21 -29.57 -12.37 5.56
CA CYS A 21 -28.28 -11.68 5.61
C CYS A 21 -28.27 -10.56 6.67
N PHE A 22 -29.38 -9.82 6.83
CA PHE A 22 -29.53 -8.81 7.89
C PHE A 22 -29.55 -9.45 9.28
N LEU A 23 -30.30 -10.55 9.46
CA LEU A 23 -30.32 -11.31 10.72
C LEU A 23 -28.97 -11.96 11.04
N CYS A 24 -28.21 -12.42 10.03
CA CYS A 24 -26.85 -12.91 10.21
C CYS A 24 -25.87 -11.79 10.55
N LEU A 25 -25.97 -10.62 9.93
CA LEU A 25 -25.13 -9.47 10.28
C LEU A 25 -25.40 -9.03 11.71
N ASP A 26 -26.67 -8.88 12.08
CA ASP A 26 -27.09 -8.47 13.42
C ASP A 26 -26.73 -9.56 14.45
N ALA A 27 -26.89 -10.84 14.12
CA ALA A 27 -26.45 -11.95 14.97
C ALA A 27 -24.93 -12.08 15.05
N VAL A 28 -24.17 -11.92 13.96
CA VAL A 28 -22.70 -11.97 13.92
C VAL A 28 -22.13 -10.80 14.70
N ILE A 29 -22.66 -9.59 14.50
CA ILE A 29 -22.27 -8.41 15.26
C ILE A 29 -22.64 -8.57 16.75
N GLN A 30 -23.87 -8.99 17.07
CA GLN A 30 -24.26 -9.26 18.46
C GLN A 30 -23.42 -10.39 19.08
N THR A 31 -23.02 -11.39 18.30
CA THR A 31 -22.16 -12.50 18.74
C THR A 31 -20.72 -12.02 18.97
N PHE A 32 -20.18 -11.18 18.08
CA PHE A 32 -18.88 -10.51 18.22
C PHE A 32 -18.85 -9.63 19.47
N CYS A 33 -19.93 -8.88 19.70
CA CYS A 33 -20.11 -7.96 20.83
C CYS A 33 -20.37 -8.66 22.18
N VAL A 34 -20.98 -9.85 22.18
CA VAL A 34 -21.33 -10.58 23.41
C VAL A 34 -20.26 -11.59 23.84
N LEU A 35 -19.37 -12.05 22.95
CA LEU A 35 -18.49 -13.20 23.23
C LEU A 35 -16.99 -12.91 23.44
N VAL A 36 -16.50 -11.69 23.20
CA VAL A 36 -15.07 -11.38 23.43
C VAL A 36 -14.93 -10.56 24.72
N PRO A 37 -14.96 -11.24 25.88
CA PRO A 37 -13.70 -11.66 26.53
C PRO A 37 -13.59 -13.15 26.93
N SER A 38 -14.49 -14.06 26.51
CA SER A 38 -14.54 -15.43 27.05
C SER A 38 -14.31 -16.59 26.06
N LEU A 39 -13.96 -16.31 24.81
CA LEU A 39 -13.74 -17.37 23.80
C LEU A 39 -12.28 -17.83 23.68
N SER A 40 -11.75 -18.41 24.75
CA SER A 40 -10.62 -19.32 24.67
C SER A 40 -11.05 -20.78 24.38
N ASN A 41 -12.34 -21.05 24.09
CA ASN A 41 -12.89 -22.41 24.07
C ASN A 41 -13.90 -22.73 22.93
N LEU A 42 -14.09 -21.89 21.91
CA LEU A 42 -14.82 -22.30 20.69
C LEU A 42 -13.82 -22.79 19.64
N GLN A 43 -13.62 -24.10 19.61
CA GLN A 43 -12.49 -24.75 18.97
C GLN A 43 -12.46 -24.78 17.43
N ASN A 44 -13.34 -24.09 16.69
CA ASN A 44 -13.45 -24.33 15.24
C ASN A 44 -13.63 -23.09 14.33
N TRP A 45 -13.83 -21.86 14.83
CA TRP A 45 -14.00 -20.68 13.98
C TRP A 45 -13.26 -19.47 14.58
N ASP A 46 -12.06 -19.20 14.08
CA ASP A 46 -11.28 -18.00 14.39
C ASP A 46 -11.81 -16.83 13.56
N PHE A 47 -12.78 -16.09 14.11
CA PHE A 47 -13.25 -14.86 13.47
C PHE A 47 -12.31 -13.68 13.75
N ASP A 48 -11.89 -12.94 12.72
CA ASP A 48 -10.94 -11.81 12.82
C ASP A 48 -11.45 -10.47 12.23
N ASP A 49 -10.61 -9.43 12.25
CA ASP A 49 -10.95 -8.10 11.74
C ASP A 49 -11.30 -8.12 10.23
N GLU A 50 -10.63 -8.96 9.44
CA GLU A 50 -10.89 -9.10 8.00
C GLU A 50 -12.27 -9.71 7.74
N ASP A 51 -12.72 -10.60 8.61
CA ASP A 51 -14.07 -11.17 8.55
C ASP A 51 -15.15 -10.11 8.77
N LEU A 52 -14.95 -9.23 9.76
CA LEU A 52 -15.84 -8.09 9.99
C LEU A 52 -15.90 -7.19 8.75
N ARG A 53 -14.74 -6.90 8.12
CA ARG A 53 -14.69 -6.11 6.89
C ARG A 53 -15.45 -6.78 5.75
N TYR A 54 -15.19 -8.06 5.53
CA TYR A 54 -15.81 -8.82 4.45
C TYR A 54 -17.33 -8.77 4.59
N VAL A 55 -17.85 -9.10 5.78
CA VAL A 55 -19.29 -9.12 6.07
C VAL A 55 -19.91 -7.73 5.92
N TYR A 56 -19.23 -6.68 6.37
CA TYR A 56 -19.67 -5.30 6.18
C TYR A 56 -19.81 -4.94 4.69
N ARG A 57 -18.74 -5.15 3.91
CA ARG A 57 -18.73 -4.84 2.47
C ARG A 57 -19.73 -5.66 1.68
N TYR A 58 -19.85 -6.94 2.02
CA TYR A 58 -20.83 -7.83 1.41
C TYR A 58 -22.25 -7.30 1.62
N SER A 59 -22.54 -6.89 2.85
CA SER A 59 -23.84 -6.33 3.23
C SER A 59 -24.15 -5.03 2.48
N LEU A 60 -23.16 -4.16 2.27
CA LEU A 60 -23.33 -2.93 1.48
C LEU A 60 -23.68 -3.18 0.01
N GLY A 61 -23.29 -4.33 -0.55
CA GLY A 61 -23.64 -4.73 -1.91
C GLY A 61 -25.10 -5.16 -2.08
N ARG A 62 -25.80 -5.45 -0.98
CA ARG A 62 -27.16 -6.04 -0.99
C ARG A 62 -28.20 -5.23 -0.22
N LEU A 63 -27.78 -4.43 0.75
CA LEU A 63 -28.63 -3.67 1.65
C LEU A 63 -28.35 -2.18 1.55
N PRO A 64 -29.37 -1.31 1.74
CA PRO A 64 -29.15 0.12 1.85
C PRO A 64 -28.24 0.46 3.04
N HIS A 65 -27.29 1.38 2.85
CA HIS A 65 -26.38 1.86 3.90
C HIS A 65 -27.10 2.24 5.22
N GLN A 66 -28.28 2.85 5.10
CA GLN A 66 -29.08 3.33 6.24
C GLN A 66 -29.52 2.22 7.20
N SER A 67 -29.59 0.97 6.72
CA SER A 67 -29.98 -0.19 7.53
C SER A 67 -28.77 -0.84 8.22
N VAL A 68 -27.60 -0.81 7.59
CA VAL A 68 -26.38 -1.52 8.03
C VAL A 68 -25.56 -0.68 9.00
N ASP A 69 -25.43 0.63 8.72
CA ASP A 69 -24.49 1.49 9.41
C ASP A 69 -24.73 1.67 10.92
N PRO A 70 -25.98 1.81 11.45
CA PRO A 70 -26.19 2.01 12.89
C PRO A 70 -25.66 0.86 13.77
N THR A 71 -25.95 -0.38 13.38
CA THR A 71 -25.51 -1.59 14.11
C THR A 71 -24.00 -1.73 14.11
N VAL A 72 -23.36 -1.45 12.97
CA VAL A 72 -21.89 -1.53 12.85
C VAL A 72 -21.21 -0.46 13.71
N ARG A 73 -21.76 0.75 13.79
CA ARG A 73 -21.20 1.81 14.67
C ARG A 73 -21.25 1.42 16.15
N GLN A 74 -22.34 0.81 16.61
CA GLN A 74 -22.43 0.26 17.97
C GLN A 74 -21.38 -0.85 18.18
N ALA A 75 -21.20 -1.73 17.21
CA ALA A 75 -20.21 -2.81 17.27
C ALA A 75 -18.78 -2.28 17.44
N LEU A 76 -18.39 -1.30 16.63
CA LEU A 76 -17.04 -0.72 16.69
C LEU A 76 -16.77 -0.06 18.04
N LEU A 77 -17.76 0.65 18.62
CA LEU A 77 -17.64 1.21 19.96
C LEU A 77 -17.40 0.12 21.00
N LEU A 78 -18.15 -0.99 20.92
CA LEU A 78 -18.00 -2.12 21.84
C LEU A 78 -16.64 -2.81 21.70
N ILE A 79 -16.12 -2.95 20.48
CA ILE A 79 -14.78 -3.51 20.20
C ILE A 79 -13.67 -2.66 20.85
N GLU A 80 -13.75 -1.33 20.73
CA GLU A 80 -12.75 -0.45 21.33
C GLU A 80 -12.78 -0.51 22.86
N ILE A 81 -13.98 -0.59 23.44
CA ILE A 81 -14.14 -0.66 24.89
C ILE A 81 -13.65 -2.00 25.43
N SER A 82 -13.98 -3.10 24.76
CA SER A 82 -13.53 -4.43 25.18
C SER A 82 -12.01 -4.58 25.08
N SER A 83 -11.38 -3.82 24.16
CA SER A 83 -9.93 -3.73 24.02
C SER A 83 -9.25 -2.88 25.09
N GLY A 84 -10.01 -2.26 26.00
CA GLY A 84 -9.50 -1.40 27.07
C GLY A 84 -9.11 0.00 26.60
N THR A 85 -9.54 0.42 25.41
CA THR A 85 -9.28 1.75 24.87
C THR A 85 -9.98 2.81 25.73
N GLY A 86 -9.22 3.76 26.29
CA GLY A 86 -9.77 4.89 27.05
C GLY A 86 -10.61 5.81 26.16
N ALA A 87 -11.54 6.57 26.76
CA ALA A 87 -12.47 7.44 26.02
C ALA A 87 -11.78 8.43 25.04
N GLU A 88 -10.59 8.91 25.36
CA GLU A 88 -9.80 9.80 24.50
C GLU A 88 -9.21 9.10 23.26
N GLN A 89 -8.94 7.79 23.34
CA GLN A 89 -8.35 6.99 22.26
C GLN A 89 -9.40 6.35 21.35
N ILE A 90 -10.67 6.30 21.79
CA ILE A 90 -11.78 5.78 20.97
C ILE A 90 -11.88 6.52 19.63
N VAL A 91 -11.70 7.84 19.64
CA VAL A 91 -11.92 8.66 18.43
C VAL A 91 -10.88 8.39 17.33
N PRO A 92 -9.57 8.33 17.60
CA PRO A 92 -8.58 7.83 16.64
C PRO A 92 -8.85 6.39 16.19
N SER A 93 -9.12 5.45 17.10
CA SER A 93 -9.33 4.05 16.72
C SER A 93 -10.55 3.84 15.81
N LEU A 94 -11.66 4.55 16.08
CA LEU A 94 -12.84 4.49 15.21
C LEU A 94 -12.55 4.97 13.79
N ARG A 95 -11.65 5.95 13.62
CA ARG A 95 -11.22 6.40 12.29
C ARG A 95 -10.50 5.27 11.55
N ASP A 96 -9.64 4.55 12.24
CA ASP A 96 -8.90 3.43 11.67
C ASP A 96 -9.84 2.32 11.22
N TRP A 97 -10.86 2.00 12.02
CA TRP A 97 -11.93 1.09 11.63
C TRP A 97 -12.69 1.57 10.40
N ILE A 98 -13.08 2.85 10.33
CA ILE A 98 -13.75 3.41 9.16
C ILE A 98 -12.90 3.27 7.90
N ALA A 99 -11.61 3.61 8.01
CA ALA A 99 -10.66 3.51 6.92
C ALA A 99 -10.44 2.04 6.50
N PHE A 100 -10.35 1.14 7.47
CA PHE A 100 -10.21 -0.30 7.27
C PHE A 100 -11.43 -0.91 6.57
N LEU A 101 -12.65 -0.58 7.04
CA LEU A 101 -13.89 -1.02 6.41
C LEU A 101 -14.04 -0.47 4.98
N GLY A 102 -13.41 0.67 4.70
CA GLY A 102 -13.54 1.39 3.43
C GLY A 102 -14.90 2.05 3.27
N SER A 103 -15.53 2.45 4.39
CA SER A 103 -16.79 3.19 4.41
C SER A 103 -16.52 4.70 4.38
N PRO A 104 -16.91 5.44 3.34
CA PRO A 104 -16.63 6.87 3.25
C PRO A 104 -17.62 7.78 4.02
N TYR A 105 -18.51 7.24 4.87
CA TYR A 105 -19.71 8.01 5.25
C TYR A 105 -19.83 8.46 6.69
N TRP A 106 -18.94 8.06 7.59
CA TRP A 106 -19.12 8.39 9.00
C TRP A 106 -18.36 9.66 9.42
N LYS A 107 -19.03 10.44 10.24
CA LYS A 107 -18.52 11.60 10.96
C LYS A 107 -18.39 11.22 12.43
N PRO A 108 -17.57 11.94 13.21
CA PRO A 108 -17.51 11.70 14.66
C PRO A 108 -18.90 11.73 15.31
N GLN A 109 -19.75 12.66 14.89
CA GLN A 109 -21.12 12.85 15.39
C GLN A 109 -22.05 11.64 15.16
N ASP A 110 -21.76 10.81 14.17
CA ASP A 110 -22.55 9.60 13.89
C ASP A 110 -22.44 8.53 14.98
N PHE A 111 -21.46 8.66 15.87
CA PHE A 111 -21.21 7.75 17.00
C PHE A 111 -21.80 8.24 18.33
N ILE A 112 -22.25 9.49 18.43
CA ILE A 112 -22.79 10.06 19.67
C ILE A 112 -24.03 9.28 20.13
N LYS A 113 -25.03 9.14 19.24
CA LYS A 113 -26.26 8.40 19.56
C LYS A 113 -25.98 6.93 19.91
N PRO A 114 -25.25 6.15 19.09
CA PRO A 114 -24.84 4.79 19.45
C PRO A 114 -24.15 4.69 20.81
N ALA A 115 -23.27 5.62 21.12
CA ALA A 115 -22.54 5.58 22.37
C ALA A 115 -23.42 5.91 23.59
N SER A 116 -24.34 6.86 23.44
CA SER A 116 -25.35 7.19 24.45
C SER A 116 -26.28 5.99 24.73
N GLU A 117 -26.71 5.27 23.68
CA GLU A 117 -27.49 4.03 23.80
C GLU A 117 -26.75 2.91 24.55
N LEU A 118 -25.41 2.88 24.46
CA LEU A 118 -24.53 1.96 25.18
C LEU A 118 -24.12 2.46 26.57
N GLY A 119 -24.57 3.65 26.99
CA GLY A 119 -24.24 4.25 28.29
C GLY A 119 -22.80 4.75 28.41
N LEU A 120 -22.16 5.11 27.28
CA LEU A 120 -20.75 5.48 27.21
C LEU A 120 -20.56 7.00 27.30
N PRO A 121 -19.69 7.51 28.19
CA PRO A 121 -19.47 8.94 28.39
C PRO A 121 -18.51 9.54 27.35
N VAL A 122 -18.77 9.34 26.06
CA VAL A 122 -17.91 9.81 24.96
C VAL A 122 -18.34 11.17 24.37
N GLU A 123 -19.52 11.66 24.74
CA GLU A 123 -20.07 12.95 24.31
C GLU A 123 -19.06 14.11 24.47
N PRO A 124 -18.33 14.27 25.60
CA PRO A 124 -17.36 15.35 25.75
C PRO A 124 -16.23 15.32 24.72
N VAL A 125 -15.85 14.12 24.26
CA VAL A 125 -14.77 13.94 23.28
C VAL A 125 -15.26 14.35 21.89
N PHE A 126 -16.48 13.94 21.53
CA PHE A 126 -17.09 14.27 20.23
C PHE A 126 -17.57 15.73 20.11
N GLU A 127 -17.82 16.41 21.23
CA GLU A 127 -18.21 17.81 21.28
C GLU A 127 -17.07 18.78 21.61
N SER A 128 -15.83 18.29 21.68
CA SER A 128 -14.63 19.11 21.87
C SER A 128 -14.49 20.21 20.81
N ASP A 129 -13.80 21.29 21.15
CA ASP A 129 -13.58 22.41 20.22
C ASP A 129 -12.75 21.97 19.00
N GLU A 130 -11.85 21.00 19.17
CA GLU A 130 -11.11 20.35 18.08
C GLU A 130 -12.05 19.64 17.08
N MET A 131 -13.01 18.86 17.59
CA MET A 131 -13.98 18.16 16.75
C MET A 131 -14.95 19.11 16.06
N ARG A 132 -15.37 20.18 16.75
CA ARG A 132 -16.19 21.25 16.16
C ARG A 132 -15.48 21.95 15.01
N LEU A 133 -14.18 22.21 15.13
CA LEU A 133 -13.39 22.78 14.04
C LEU A 133 -13.33 21.82 12.84
N THR A 134 -13.04 20.55 13.08
CA THR A 134 -12.98 19.52 12.04
C THR A 134 -14.31 19.39 11.29
N ASP A 135 -15.43 19.34 12.01
CA ASP A 135 -16.76 19.27 11.38
C ASP A 135 -17.11 20.56 10.62
N SER A 136 -16.78 21.73 11.16
CA SER A 136 -17.01 23.01 10.49
C SER A 136 -16.29 23.07 9.13
N ILE A 137 -15.01 22.69 9.11
CA ILE A 137 -14.21 22.62 7.87
C ILE A 137 -14.82 21.62 6.88
N ARG A 138 -15.24 20.44 7.37
CA ARG A 138 -15.81 19.38 6.51
C ARG A 138 -17.15 19.79 5.91
N ARG A 139 -17.99 20.52 6.64
CA ARG A 139 -19.33 20.96 6.20
C ARG A 139 -19.27 22.14 5.25
N TYR A 140 -18.39 23.11 5.52
CA TYR A 140 -18.31 24.35 4.76
C TYR A 140 -16.88 24.64 4.25
N PRO A 141 -16.33 23.76 3.38
CA PRO A 141 -14.96 23.89 2.88
C PRO A 141 -14.75 25.08 1.92
N GLU A 142 -15.82 25.79 1.56
CA GLU A 142 -15.79 27.10 0.89
C GLU A 142 -15.31 28.24 1.82
N TYR A 143 -15.49 28.11 3.14
CA TYR A 143 -15.05 29.09 4.15
C TYR A 143 -13.76 28.66 4.87
N LEU A 144 -12.92 27.88 4.18
CA LEU A 144 -11.73 27.27 4.77
C LEU A 144 -10.74 28.33 5.28
N GLU A 145 -10.54 29.40 4.52
CA GLU A 145 -9.59 30.46 4.87
C GLU A 145 -10.04 31.26 6.09
N GLU A 146 -11.35 31.53 6.22
CA GLU A 146 -11.97 32.17 7.38
C GLU A 146 -11.86 31.28 8.62
N ALA A 147 -12.14 29.98 8.49
CA ALA A 147 -12.15 29.04 9.59
C ALA A 147 -10.79 28.92 10.30
N VAL A 148 -9.69 29.11 9.55
CA VAL A 148 -8.31 28.97 10.06
C VAL A 148 -7.57 30.30 10.25
N ARG A 149 -8.20 31.46 9.99
CA ARG A 149 -7.55 32.77 9.90
C ARG A 149 -6.70 33.15 11.13
N ASN A 150 -7.20 32.89 12.33
CA ASN A 150 -6.56 33.30 13.60
C ASN A 150 -5.97 32.12 14.38
N LYS A 151 -5.65 31.02 13.70
CA LYS A 151 -5.11 29.80 14.33
C LYS A 151 -3.70 29.54 13.81
N SER A 152 -2.86 28.86 14.60
CA SER A 152 -1.57 28.36 14.11
C SER A 152 -1.76 27.05 13.34
N TYR A 153 -0.85 26.73 12.42
CA TYR A 153 -0.94 25.49 11.65
C TYR A 153 -0.91 24.27 12.58
N LEU A 154 0.01 24.23 13.55
CA LEU A 154 0.12 23.11 14.50
C LEU A 154 -1.18 22.86 15.27
N ASP A 155 -1.89 23.91 15.69
CA ASP A 155 -3.13 23.73 16.46
C ASP A 155 -4.27 23.22 15.56
N VAL A 156 -4.36 23.71 14.32
CA VAL A 156 -5.32 23.18 13.33
C VAL A 156 -4.98 21.74 12.98
N TYR A 157 -3.70 21.43 12.72
CA TYR A 157 -3.24 20.09 12.41
C TYR A 157 -3.56 19.11 13.55
N LYS A 158 -3.26 19.46 14.81
CA LYS A 158 -3.62 18.65 15.99
C LYS A 158 -5.11 18.36 16.07
N ALA A 159 -5.94 19.37 15.83
CA ALA A 159 -7.39 19.24 15.90
C ALA A 159 -7.97 18.37 14.77
N THR A 160 -7.33 18.35 13.60
CA THR A 160 -7.91 17.82 12.36
C THR A 160 -7.26 16.54 11.84
N ARG A 161 -6.02 16.21 12.24
CA ARG A 161 -5.18 15.13 11.67
C ARG A 161 -5.81 13.74 11.62
N ASP A 162 -6.81 13.48 12.46
CA ASP A 162 -7.42 12.16 12.60
C ASP A 162 -8.72 12.09 11.78
N TRP A 163 -9.51 13.17 11.70
CA TRP A 163 -10.87 13.12 11.13
C TRP A 163 -11.12 14.01 9.91
N LEU A 164 -10.21 14.92 9.61
CA LEU A 164 -10.31 15.73 8.41
C LEU A 164 -9.87 14.89 7.19
N PRO A 165 -10.69 14.80 6.12
CA PRO A 165 -10.28 14.11 4.91
C PRO A 165 -9.00 14.69 4.33
N ASP A 166 -8.10 13.83 3.88
CA ASP A 166 -6.77 14.19 3.36
C ASP A 166 -6.81 15.28 2.28
N VAL A 167 -7.83 15.28 1.39
CA VAL A 167 -8.06 16.34 0.40
C VAL A 167 -8.18 17.72 1.06
N LEU A 168 -8.90 17.82 2.17
CA LEU A 168 -9.08 19.07 2.90
C LEU A 168 -7.86 19.40 3.76
N SER A 169 -7.19 18.39 4.33
CA SER A 169 -5.94 18.56 5.07
C SER A 169 -4.85 19.18 4.19
N SER A 170 -4.73 18.72 2.94
CA SER A 170 -3.85 19.28 1.91
C SER A 170 -4.19 20.75 1.61
N ARG A 171 -5.47 21.09 1.40
CA ARG A 171 -5.90 22.48 1.20
C ARG A 171 -5.62 23.40 2.38
N VAL A 172 -5.78 22.90 3.61
CA VAL A 172 -5.43 23.63 4.83
C VAL A 172 -3.94 23.90 4.86
N PHE A 173 -3.12 22.88 4.56
CA PHE A 173 -1.67 23.01 4.49
C PHE A 173 -1.24 24.11 3.52
N ASP A 174 -1.78 24.14 2.30
CA ASP A 174 -1.44 25.15 1.29
C ASP A 174 -1.73 26.59 1.73
N ILE A 175 -2.84 26.81 2.42
CA ILE A 175 -3.20 28.14 2.97
C ILE A 175 -2.13 28.60 3.97
N PHE A 176 -1.70 27.70 4.86
CA PHE A 176 -0.69 28.03 5.86
C PHE A 176 0.70 28.19 5.25
N ARG A 177 1.09 27.31 4.32
CA ARG A 177 2.37 27.39 3.60
C ARG A 177 2.53 28.74 2.91
N ARG A 178 1.51 29.18 2.16
CA ARG A 178 1.53 30.49 1.47
C ARG A 178 1.74 31.63 2.47
N ARG A 179 0.89 31.73 3.51
CA ARG A 179 0.97 32.81 4.50
C ARG A 179 2.32 32.87 5.21
N VAL A 180 2.89 31.73 5.56
CA VAL A 180 4.17 31.66 6.28
C VAL A 180 5.33 31.97 5.33
N ASN A 181 5.27 31.55 4.06
CA ASN A 181 6.25 31.91 3.05
C ASN A 181 6.21 33.41 2.70
N ASP A 182 5.02 34.01 2.58
CA ASP A 182 4.87 35.45 2.33
C ASP A 182 5.53 36.27 3.46
N GLU A 183 5.25 35.93 4.72
CA GLU A 183 5.91 36.58 5.86
C GLU A 183 7.41 36.32 5.89
N ALA A 184 7.87 35.11 5.54
CA ALA A 184 9.30 34.82 5.51
C ALA A 184 10.00 35.68 4.44
N GLN A 185 9.42 35.79 3.23
CA GLN A 185 9.93 36.61 2.13
C GLN A 185 10.07 38.09 2.52
N GLU A 186 9.11 38.65 3.24
CA GLU A 186 9.16 40.05 3.72
C GLU A 186 10.31 40.31 4.70
N ASN A 187 10.77 39.27 5.39
CA ASN A 187 11.85 39.35 6.39
C ASN A 187 13.23 38.95 5.85
N ILE A 188 13.32 38.51 4.59
CA ILE A 188 14.60 38.17 3.94
C ILE A 188 15.18 39.44 3.33
N ASP A 189 16.41 39.78 3.73
CA ASP A 189 17.15 40.90 3.15
C ASP A 189 17.47 40.64 1.67
N SER A 190 17.50 41.70 0.86
CA SER A 190 17.70 41.59 -0.60
C SER A 190 19.06 41.01 -1.02
N ASP A 191 20.05 41.09 -0.13
CA ASP A 191 21.42 40.59 -0.29
C ASP A 191 21.69 39.32 0.56
N ALA A 192 20.66 38.73 1.16
CA ALA A 192 20.80 37.49 1.92
C ALA A 192 21.29 36.33 1.04
N ASP A 193 22.23 35.55 1.58
CA ASP A 193 22.60 34.26 1.00
C ASP A 193 21.60 33.16 1.39
N VAL A 194 21.78 31.97 0.82
CA VAL A 194 20.90 30.81 1.06
C VAL A 194 20.85 30.41 2.54
N SER A 195 21.98 30.47 3.25
CA SER A 195 22.07 30.13 4.67
C SER A 195 21.31 31.15 5.54
N GLU A 196 21.43 32.44 5.26
CA GLU A 196 20.72 33.49 5.97
C GLU A 196 19.21 33.42 5.68
N ALA A 197 18.82 33.21 4.42
CA ALA A 197 17.42 32.99 4.06
C ALA A 197 16.82 31.77 4.77
N HIS A 198 17.55 30.64 4.81
CA HIS A 198 17.13 29.46 5.56
C HIS A 198 16.88 29.78 7.04
N ARG A 199 17.78 30.54 7.67
CA ARG A 199 17.65 30.95 9.09
C ARG A 199 16.43 31.84 9.34
N VAL A 200 16.11 32.75 8.42
CA VAL A 200 14.93 33.63 8.50
C VAL A 200 13.64 32.81 8.35
N ILE A 201 13.59 31.90 7.38
CA ILE A 201 12.43 31.03 7.16
C ILE A 201 12.22 30.12 8.36
N GLU A 202 13.28 29.48 8.87
CA GLU A 202 13.22 28.61 10.05
C GLU A 202 12.62 29.35 11.25
N LYS A 203 13.11 30.57 11.55
CA LYS A 203 12.57 31.40 12.64
C LYS A 203 11.09 31.74 12.41
N THR A 204 10.71 32.02 11.18
CA THR A 204 9.32 32.34 10.81
C THR A 204 8.42 31.12 11.00
N TYR A 205 8.86 29.95 10.54
CA TYR A 205 8.17 28.67 10.71
C TYR A 205 8.01 28.34 12.21
N GLN A 206 9.05 28.54 13.01
CA GLN A 206 8.99 28.36 14.47
C GLN A 206 7.98 29.32 15.12
N LYS A 207 8.08 30.63 14.81
CA LYS A 207 7.18 31.68 15.32
C LYS A 207 5.72 31.39 14.98
N ARG A 208 5.44 30.92 13.76
CA ARG A 208 4.09 30.59 13.28
C ARG A 208 3.65 29.16 13.58
N ARG A 209 4.51 28.37 14.24
CA ARG A 209 4.25 26.96 14.56
C ARG A 209 3.88 26.16 13.31
N PHE A 210 4.58 26.42 12.20
CA PHE A 210 4.47 25.66 10.95
C PHE A 210 5.32 24.39 11.05
N MET A 211 4.81 23.44 11.83
CA MET A 211 5.50 22.24 12.27
C MET A 211 4.50 21.13 12.58
N THR A 212 5.01 19.90 12.77
CA THR A 212 4.22 18.77 13.28
C THR A 212 4.37 18.62 14.81
N ASN A 213 3.66 17.66 15.41
CA ASN A 213 3.58 17.50 16.87
C ASN A 213 4.91 17.21 17.59
N LYS A 214 5.97 16.84 16.86
CA LYS A 214 7.29 16.56 17.43
C LYS A 214 8.20 17.80 17.55
N GLY A 215 7.68 19.00 17.28
CA GLY A 215 8.40 20.27 17.52
C GLY A 215 9.44 20.65 16.47
N ARG A 216 9.68 19.80 15.45
CA ARG A 216 10.53 20.11 14.30
C ARG A 216 9.69 20.80 13.23
N VAL A 217 10.21 21.91 12.69
CA VAL A 217 9.60 22.60 11.56
C VAL A 217 9.50 21.68 10.34
N LEU A 218 8.51 21.97 9.51
CA LEU A 218 8.38 21.32 8.21
C LEU A 218 9.60 21.66 7.31
N PRO A 219 9.97 20.78 6.36
CA PRO A 219 11.05 21.03 5.41
C PRO A 219 11.01 22.44 4.81
N ILE A 220 12.16 23.11 4.83
CA ILE A 220 12.31 24.48 4.31
C ILE A 220 12.65 24.40 2.83
N ARG A 221 11.74 24.91 2.00
CA ARG A 221 11.89 24.93 0.54
C ARG A 221 11.99 26.37 0.06
N ILE A 222 13.21 26.89 0.00
CA ILE A 222 13.52 28.26 -0.43
C ILE A 222 13.00 28.52 -1.86
N GLN A 223 13.04 27.50 -2.72
CA GLN A 223 12.53 27.55 -4.08
C GLN A 223 11.02 27.85 -4.19
N ASP A 224 10.26 27.71 -3.10
CA ASP A 224 8.82 27.99 -3.09
C ASP A 224 8.49 29.44 -2.70
N LEU A 225 9.51 30.27 -2.46
CA LEU A 225 9.33 31.69 -2.27
C LEU A 225 9.03 32.37 -3.61
N ASP A 226 8.28 33.48 -3.58
CA ASP A 226 7.96 34.26 -4.79
C ASP A 226 9.21 34.93 -5.39
N SER A 227 10.21 35.24 -4.58
CA SER A 227 11.47 35.88 -4.99
C SER A 227 12.62 35.35 -4.12
N PRO A 228 13.06 34.09 -4.36
CA PRO A 228 14.12 33.48 -3.59
C PRO A 228 15.46 34.22 -3.82
N PRO A 229 16.38 34.17 -2.83
CA PRO A 229 17.73 34.69 -3.00
C PRO A 229 18.47 33.95 -4.12
N PRO A 230 19.59 34.50 -4.63
CA PRO A 230 20.40 33.81 -5.63
C PRO A 230 20.83 32.41 -5.17
N PRO A 231 20.69 31.37 -6.01
CA PRO A 231 21.04 29.99 -5.66
C PRO A 231 22.56 29.80 -5.53
N GLU A 232 22.97 28.79 -4.76
CA GLU A 232 24.37 28.38 -4.68
C GLU A 232 24.83 27.69 -5.96
N ALA A 233 26.14 27.73 -6.21
CA ALA A 233 26.74 27.05 -7.35
C ALA A 233 26.74 25.53 -7.10
N ILE A 234 26.08 24.79 -7.98
CA ILE A 234 26.06 23.32 -7.94
C ILE A 234 27.40 22.79 -8.46
N GLU A 235 28.00 21.84 -7.73
CA GLU A 235 29.22 21.16 -8.18
C GLU A 235 28.99 20.42 -9.51
N PRO A 236 29.93 20.46 -10.47
CA PRO A 236 29.75 19.79 -11.77
C PRO A 236 29.43 18.30 -11.67
N VAL A 237 30.04 17.60 -10.70
CA VAL A 237 29.82 16.17 -10.47
C VAL A 237 28.37 15.90 -10.06
N VAL A 238 27.84 16.68 -9.12
CA VAL A 238 26.43 16.63 -8.69
C VAL A 238 25.50 16.88 -9.88
N PHE A 239 25.78 17.92 -10.68
CA PHE A 239 24.97 18.24 -11.86
C PHE A 239 24.92 17.08 -12.87
N GLU A 240 26.02 16.36 -13.07
CA GLU A 240 26.08 15.18 -13.93
C GLU A 240 25.30 13.99 -13.36
N MET A 241 25.26 13.84 -12.03
CA MET A 241 24.49 12.83 -11.33
C MET A 241 22.96 13.06 -11.38
N ILE A 242 22.51 14.29 -11.66
CA ILE A 242 21.07 14.56 -11.82
C ILE A 242 20.59 14.06 -13.20
N PRO A 243 19.59 13.14 -13.24
CA PRO A 243 19.04 12.66 -14.49
C PRO A 243 18.52 13.79 -15.36
N GLN A 244 18.77 13.72 -16.67
CA GLN A 244 18.47 14.83 -17.60
C GLN A 244 17.01 15.32 -17.52
N LYS A 245 16.05 14.41 -17.36
CA LYS A 245 14.62 14.73 -17.23
C LYS A 245 14.26 15.45 -15.92
N LEU A 246 15.11 15.36 -14.91
CA LEU A 246 14.91 15.97 -13.60
C LEU A 246 15.62 17.30 -13.44
N ARG A 247 16.64 17.60 -14.25
CA ARG A 247 17.52 18.77 -14.06
C ARG A 247 16.75 20.06 -13.83
N VAL A 248 15.80 20.42 -14.70
CA VAL A 248 15.06 21.69 -14.56
C VAL A 248 14.27 21.77 -13.25
N GLU A 249 13.66 20.67 -12.82
CA GLU A 249 12.76 20.63 -11.66
C GLU A 249 13.53 20.48 -10.34
N LEU A 250 14.60 19.69 -10.33
CA LEU A 250 15.40 19.44 -9.13
C LEU A 250 16.52 20.45 -8.91
N MET A 251 17.01 21.13 -9.96
CA MET A 251 18.10 22.12 -9.82
C MET A 251 17.83 23.16 -8.73
N PRO A 252 16.62 23.78 -8.64
CA PRO A 252 16.34 24.68 -7.53
C PRO A 252 16.45 24.00 -6.16
N SER A 253 15.93 22.78 -6.01
CA SER A 253 16.00 22.04 -4.73
C SER A 253 17.43 21.73 -4.32
N VAL A 254 18.28 21.31 -5.26
CA VAL A 254 19.70 21.02 -5.04
C VAL A 254 20.50 22.30 -4.79
N ALA A 255 20.20 23.39 -5.49
CA ALA A 255 20.94 24.64 -5.32
C ALA A 255 20.62 25.40 -4.02
N TYR A 256 19.51 25.06 -3.37
CA TYR A 256 19.11 25.61 -2.07
C TYR A 256 19.25 24.61 -0.91
N SER A 257 19.75 23.40 -1.17
CA SER A 257 19.99 22.44 -0.09
C SER A 257 21.23 22.82 0.70
N GLY A 258 21.08 22.97 2.02
CA GLY A 258 22.18 23.10 2.95
C GLY A 258 22.63 21.75 3.52
N LYS A 259 23.63 21.78 4.39
CA LYS A 259 24.05 20.57 5.12
C LYS A 259 22.90 20.00 5.96
N THR A 260 22.68 18.71 5.82
CA THR A 260 21.68 17.94 6.55
C THR A 260 22.15 17.76 7.99
N LYS A 261 21.33 18.20 8.95
CA LYS A 261 21.61 17.97 10.38
C LYS A 261 20.95 16.68 10.87
N GLN A 262 19.77 16.38 10.33
CA GLN A 262 18.96 15.24 10.74
C GLN A 262 18.18 14.65 9.59
N VAL A 263 18.21 13.32 9.51
CA VAL A 263 17.35 12.53 8.63
C VAL A 263 16.19 11.98 9.45
N GLU A 264 14.97 12.11 8.92
CA GLU A 264 13.79 11.48 9.51
C GLU A 264 13.14 10.52 8.51
N ILE A 265 12.86 9.31 8.97
CA ILE A 265 12.14 8.26 8.25
C ILE A 265 10.74 8.17 8.83
N VAL A 266 9.71 8.33 8.01
CA VAL A 266 8.30 8.33 8.41
C VAL A 266 7.55 7.18 7.72
N PHE A 267 6.90 6.33 8.50
CA PHE A 267 6.19 5.15 7.99
C PHE A 267 4.71 5.45 7.76
N LEU A 268 4.32 5.66 6.50
CA LEU A 268 2.97 6.05 6.10
C LEU A 268 2.04 4.85 5.85
N GLY A 269 2.62 3.69 5.52
CA GLY A 269 1.91 2.42 5.35
C GLY A 269 1.78 1.58 6.62
N GLY A 270 2.58 1.89 7.65
CA GLY A 270 2.79 1.01 8.81
C GLY A 270 3.61 -0.24 8.43
N PRO A 271 3.58 -1.30 9.27
CA PRO A 271 4.38 -2.50 9.06
C PRO A 271 3.66 -3.55 8.19
N GLY A 272 2.36 -3.36 7.93
CA GLY A 272 1.52 -4.34 7.26
C GLY A 272 1.65 -4.38 5.73
N ILE A 273 1.16 -5.45 5.15
CA ILE A 273 1.14 -5.69 3.69
C ILE A 273 0.04 -4.85 3.02
N GLY A 274 0.34 -4.31 1.83
CA GLY A 274 -0.68 -3.79 0.92
C GLY A 274 -0.64 -2.28 0.68
N ARG A 275 0.02 -1.45 1.49
CA ARG A 275 0.01 0.02 1.28
C ARG A 275 1.37 0.63 1.60
N SER A 276 2.41 0.10 0.96
CA SER A 276 3.79 0.54 1.17
C SER A 276 3.93 2.04 0.90
N GLY A 277 4.58 2.74 1.81
CA GLY A 277 4.82 4.17 1.70
C GLY A 277 5.69 4.62 2.86
N ILE A 278 6.91 5.02 2.55
CA ILE A 278 7.92 5.45 3.53
C ILE A 278 8.52 6.75 3.04
N LEU A 279 8.48 7.78 3.87
CA LEU A 279 9.05 9.08 3.55
C LEU A 279 10.41 9.21 4.22
N ILE A 280 11.45 9.55 3.46
CA ILE A 280 12.75 9.97 4.00
C ILE A 280 12.87 11.47 3.76
N ARG A 281 13.10 12.25 4.82
CA ARG A 281 13.27 13.70 4.71
C ARG A 281 14.50 14.21 5.46
N THR A 282 15.07 15.28 4.92
CA THR A 282 16.08 16.12 5.56
C THR A 282 15.43 17.42 6.05
N ASP A 283 16.24 18.43 6.34
CA ASP A 283 15.78 19.78 6.67
C ASP A 283 15.23 20.53 5.44
N THR A 284 15.70 20.21 4.24
CA THR A 284 15.38 20.96 3.00
C THR A 284 14.75 20.11 1.91
N SER A 285 14.82 18.77 2.00
CA SER A 285 14.43 17.86 0.93
C SER A 285 13.69 16.63 1.45
N ALA A 286 12.93 15.98 0.59
CA ALA A 286 12.23 14.75 0.93
C ALA A 286 12.03 13.83 -0.28
N ILE A 287 12.24 12.54 -0.09
CA ILE A 287 11.99 11.48 -1.07
C ILE A 287 10.96 10.52 -0.50
N LEU A 288 9.97 10.16 -1.32
CA LEU A 288 8.96 9.16 -0.99
C LEU A 288 9.34 7.81 -1.61
N LEU A 289 9.47 6.77 -0.79
CA LEU A 289 9.71 5.38 -1.18
C LEU A 289 8.39 4.63 -1.24
N ASP A 290 8.01 4.23 -2.45
CA ASP A 290 6.73 3.63 -2.80
C ASP A 290 5.50 4.46 -2.38
N TYR A 291 4.38 4.22 -3.05
CA TYR A 291 3.09 4.74 -2.65
C TYR A 291 1.98 3.81 -3.13
N GLY A 292 1.68 2.83 -2.28
CA GLY A 292 0.85 1.67 -2.57
C GLY A 292 -0.65 1.86 -2.48
N LEU A 293 -1.39 0.85 -2.93
CA LEU A 293 -2.81 0.67 -2.71
C LEU A 293 -3.09 -0.75 -2.27
N SER A 294 -3.73 -0.91 -1.11
CA SER A 294 -4.10 -2.24 -0.62
C SER A 294 -5.23 -2.77 -1.47
N VAL A 295 -4.99 -3.88 -2.17
CA VAL A 295 -6.05 -4.52 -2.97
C VAL A 295 -7.20 -5.02 -2.10
N ALA A 296 -6.92 -5.33 -0.82
CA ALA A 296 -7.87 -5.86 0.14
C ALA A 296 -8.88 -4.80 0.60
N ASN A 297 -8.40 -3.65 1.12
CA ASN A 297 -9.26 -2.59 1.65
C ASN A 297 -9.27 -1.29 0.82
N GLN A 298 -8.49 -1.20 -0.25
CA GLN A 298 -8.29 0.01 -1.05
C GLN A 298 -7.76 1.19 -0.25
N ARG A 299 -7.06 0.97 0.87
CA ARG A 299 -6.34 2.05 1.57
C ARG A 299 -5.04 2.36 0.83
N ILE A 300 -4.66 3.63 0.86
CA ILE A 300 -3.36 4.14 0.45
C ILE A 300 -2.55 4.47 1.71
N PRO A 301 -1.22 4.70 1.61
CA PRO A 301 -0.48 5.34 2.68
C PRO A 301 -1.15 6.65 3.04
N GLU A 302 -1.17 6.95 4.32
CA GLU A 302 -1.98 8.07 4.80
C GLU A 302 -1.23 9.38 4.73
N TRP A 303 -2.03 10.45 4.67
CA TRP A 303 -1.50 11.78 4.48
C TRP A 303 -0.77 12.31 5.72
N VAL A 304 0.40 12.90 5.46
CA VAL A 304 1.16 13.76 6.38
C VAL A 304 1.58 15.02 5.62
N PRO A 305 1.77 16.17 6.28
CA PRO A 305 2.10 17.42 5.59
C PRO A 305 3.36 17.34 4.74
N GLU A 306 4.32 16.51 5.11
CA GLU A 306 5.58 16.36 4.38
C GLU A 306 5.41 15.76 2.98
N LEU A 307 4.28 15.10 2.69
CA LEU A 307 3.95 14.66 1.33
C LEU A 307 3.79 15.82 0.35
N GLU A 308 3.40 17.01 0.82
CA GLU A 308 3.25 18.22 -0.01
C GLU A 308 4.60 18.87 -0.35
N MET A 309 5.70 18.31 0.16
CA MET A 309 7.06 18.84 0.04
C MET A 309 8.05 17.81 -0.48
N ILE A 310 7.59 16.72 -1.09
CA ILE A 310 8.47 15.73 -1.71
C ILE A 310 9.10 16.24 -3.01
N ASP A 311 10.35 15.89 -3.25
CA ASP A 311 11.10 16.20 -4.47
C ASP A 311 10.80 15.17 -5.55
N CYS A 312 10.88 13.89 -5.20
CA CYS A 312 10.56 12.77 -6.10
C CYS A 312 9.95 11.57 -5.35
N VAL A 313 9.32 10.69 -6.11
CA VAL A 313 8.88 9.36 -5.64
C VAL A 313 9.77 8.28 -6.25
N LEU A 314 10.22 7.31 -5.47
CA LEU A 314 10.95 6.13 -5.94
C LEU A 314 10.04 4.91 -5.83
N VAL A 315 9.84 4.20 -6.95
CA VAL A 315 9.01 2.99 -6.98
C VAL A 315 9.91 1.77 -7.12
N THR A 316 9.83 0.83 -6.17
CA THR A 316 10.68 -0.36 -6.13
C THR A 316 10.31 -1.35 -7.23
N HIS A 317 9.03 -1.62 -7.39
CA HIS A 317 8.51 -2.56 -8.37
C HIS A 317 7.03 -2.30 -8.70
N SER A 318 6.48 -3.06 -9.67
CA SER A 318 5.21 -2.72 -10.29
C SER A 318 3.94 -3.25 -9.60
N HIS A 319 4.03 -3.93 -8.45
CA HIS A 319 2.82 -4.38 -7.77
C HIS A 319 2.00 -3.19 -7.22
N LEU A 320 0.67 -3.36 -7.18
CA LEU A 320 -0.25 -2.28 -6.84
C LEU A 320 -0.12 -1.82 -5.37
N ASP A 321 0.31 -2.67 -4.48
CA ASP A 321 0.64 -2.36 -3.09
C ASP A 321 1.92 -1.52 -2.93
N HIS A 322 2.65 -1.25 -4.02
CA HIS A 322 3.79 -0.34 -4.07
C HIS A 322 3.57 0.87 -4.99
N VAL A 323 2.77 0.72 -6.07
CA VAL A 323 2.56 1.78 -7.07
C VAL A 323 1.10 2.28 -7.17
N GLY A 324 0.15 1.53 -6.62
CA GLY A 324 -1.29 1.74 -6.82
C GLY A 324 -1.83 3.01 -6.18
N GLY A 325 -1.13 3.64 -5.26
CA GLY A 325 -1.48 4.93 -4.69
C GLY A 325 -1.08 6.11 -5.57
N LEU A 326 -0.16 5.94 -6.53
CA LEU A 326 0.37 7.06 -7.33
C LEU A 326 -0.73 7.90 -7.99
N PRO A 327 -1.78 7.34 -8.63
CA PRO A 327 -2.84 8.15 -9.20
C PRO A 327 -3.56 9.03 -8.17
N ALA A 328 -3.63 8.60 -6.90
CA ALA A 328 -4.19 9.44 -5.84
C ALA A 328 -3.25 10.59 -5.46
N LEU A 329 -1.95 10.30 -5.31
CA LEU A 329 -0.92 11.29 -5.00
C LEU A 329 -0.87 12.41 -6.08
N TYR A 330 -0.96 12.04 -7.35
CA TYR A 330 -0.93 12.95 -8.51
C TYR A 330 -2.20 13.81 -8.69
N GLU A 331 -3.13 13.82 -7.73
CA GLU A 331 -4.16 14.85 -7.65
C GLU A 331 -3.51 16.23 -7.42
N ASN A 332 -2.60 16.30 -6.44
CA ASN A 332 -1.90 17.51 -6.01
C ASN A 332 -0.40 17.48 -6.35
N TYR A 333 0.22 16.31 -6.33
CA TYR A 333 1.64 16.18 -6.64
C TYR A 333 1.91 16.42 -8.13
N THR A 334 2.94 17.22 -8.42
CA THR A 334 3.33 17.62 -9.78
C THR A 334 4.75 17.18 -10.17
N GLY A 335 5.54 16.69 -9.21
CA GLY A 335 6.91 16.25 -9.45
C GLY A 335 6.98 14.90 -10.16
N LYS A 336 8.18 14.32 -10.19
CA LYS A 336 8.47 13.08 -10.90
C LYS A 336 8.47 11.86 -10.00
N TRP A 337 8.21 10.71 -10.61
CA TRP A 337 8.49 9.43 -10.00
C TRP A 337 9.54 8.69 -10.83
N CYS A 338 10.37 7.93 -10.13
CA CYS A 338 11.53 7.26 -10.68
C CYS A 338 11.44 5.75 -10.43
N ALA A 339 11.80 4.97 -11.45
CA ALA A 339 11.91 3.52 -11.36
C ALA A 339 12.77 2.98 -12.50
N THR A 340 13.15 1.70 -12.43
CA THR A 340 13.76 1.01 -13.59
C THR A 340 12.81 0.93 -14.78
N GLY A 341 13.34 0.73 -15.98
CA GLY A 341 12.58 0.72 -17.24
C GLY A 341 11.40 -0.28 -17.22
N VAL A 342 11.66 -1.51 -16.77
CA VAL A 342 10.64 -2.57 -16.72
C VAL A 342 9.55 -2.25 -15.71
N THR A 343 9.93 -1.84 -14.49
CA THR A 343 8.97 -1.38 -13.47
C THR A 343 8.13 -0.24 -14.01
N GLY A 344 8.75 0.75 -14.66
CA GLY A 344 8.07 1.87 -15.29
C GLY A 344 6.95 1.45 -16.25
N ALA A 345 7.30 0.60 -17.22
CA ALA A 345 6.37 0.14 -18.26
C ALA A 345 5.23 -0.74 -17.71
N VAL A 346 5.55 -1.66 -16.80
CA VAL A 346 4.56 -2.57 -16.20
C VAL A 346 3.63 -1.81 -15.27
N SER A 347 4.14 -0.90 -14.43
CA SER A 347 3.32 -0.07 -13.54
C SER A 347 2.26 0.72 -14.30
N MET A 348 2.62 1.39 -15.40
CA MET A 348 1.66 2.12 -16.22
C MET A 348 0.56 1.22 -16.77
N THR A 349 0.91 0.00 -17.14
CA THR A 349 -0.02 -1.01 -17.67
C THR A 349 -0.97 -1.53 -16.60
N LEU A 350 -0.46 -1.82 -15.40
CA LEU A 350 -1.28 -2.32 -14.28
C LEU A 350 -2.20 -1.26 -13.69
N LEU A 351 -1.76 0.01 -13.61
CA LEU A 351 -2.61 1.11 -13.16
C LEU A 351 -3.82 1.32 -14.09
N GLU A 352 -3.63 1.19 -15.40
CA GLU A 352 -4.75 1.26 -16.34
C GLU A 352 -5.71 0.08 -16.23
N ASP A 353 -5.18 -1.11 -15.97
CA ASP A 353 -6.00 -2.30 -15.78
C ASP A 353 -6.81 -2.20 -14.49
N ALA A 354 -6.19 -1.76 -13.40
CA ALA A 354 -6.83 -1.46 -12.12
C ALA A 354 -8.04 -0.50 -12.26
N LEU A 355 -7.91 0.55 -13.09
CA LEU A 355 -9.03 1.45 -13.38
C LEU A 355 -10.16 0.76 -14.15
N LYS A 356 -9.83 -0.12 -15.12
CA LYS A 356 -10.82 -0.85 -15.93
C LYS A 356 -11.60 -1.86 -15.10
N VAL A 357 -10.94 -2.54 -14.16
CA VAL A 357 -11.59 -3.48 -13.23
C VAL A 357 -12.36 -2.77 -12.11
N GLY A 358 -12.39 -1.44 -12.12
CA GLY A 358 -13.26 -0.65 -11.24
C GLY A 358 -12.62 -0.18 -9.95
N THR A 359 -11.29 0.01 -9.91
CA THR A 359 -10.60 0.67 -8.79
C THR A 359 -10.74 2.20 -8.88
N PRO A 360 -11.17 2.90 -7.80
CA PRO A 360 -11.63 2.34 -6.54
C PRO A 360 -13.07 1.84 -6.63
N LEU A 361 -13.42 0.88 -5.79
CA LEU A 361 -14.72 0.25 -5.78
C LEU A 361 -15.77 1.21 -5.20
N PRO A 362 -17.04 1.12 -5.64
CA PRO A 362 -18.14 1.76 -4.93
C PRO A 362 -18.15 1.33 -3.44
N PRO A 363 -18.49 2.24 -2.52
CA PRO A 363 -19.04 3.57 -2.78
C PRO A 363 -17.98 4.70 -2.91
N ARG A 364 -16.69 4.41 -2.69
CA ARG A 364 -15.59 5.40 -2.66
C ARG A 364 -15.37 6.11 -3.99
N ARG A 365 -15.67 5.43 -5.10
CA ARG A 365 -15.51 5.93 -6.48
C ARG A 365 -16.03 7.33 -6.76
N HIS A 366 -17.07 7.77 -6.05
CA HIS A 366 -17.72 9.05 -6.31
C HIS A 366 -17.53 10.09 -5.20
N ASP A 367 -16.74 9.79 -4.17
CA ASP A 367 -16.56 10.71 -3.05
C ASP A 367 -15.51 11.78 -3.39
N LYS A 368 -15.94 13.04 -3.39
CA LYS A 368 -15.05 14.16 -3.70
C LYS A 368 -13.93 14.39 -2.68
N TYR A 369 -14.07 13.89 -1.44
CA TYR A 369 -13.11 14.07 -0.35
C TYR A 369 -12.29 12.82 -0.01
N ASP A 370 -12.64 11.67 -0.58
CA ASP A 370 -11.82 10.47 -0.49
C ASP A 370 -10.63 10.59 -1.45
N MET A 371 -9.40 10.45 -0.94
CA MET A 371 -8.21 10.51 -1.80
C MET A 371 -8.13 9.34 -2.78
N VAL A 372 -8.68 8.18 -2.43
CA VAL A 372 -8.60 7.02 -3.32
C VAL A 372 -9.52 7.18 -4.53
N SER A 373 -10.61 7.96 -4.42
CA SER A 373 -11.42 8.40 -5.58
C SER A 373 -10.64 9.20 -6.63
N ARG A 374 -9.47 9.73 -6.26
CA ARG A 374 -8.52 10.37 -7.19
C ARG A 374 -7.77 9.38 -8.06
N PHE A 375 -7.91 8.08 -7.83
CA PHE A 375 -7.50 7.04 -8.77
C PHE A 375 -8.40 7.09 -10.00
N ASN A 376 -8.03 7.93 -10.96
CA ASN A 376 -8.82 8.22 -12.15
C ASN A 376 -7.91 8.36 -13.38
N ARG A 377 -8.53 8.39 -14.57
CA ARG A 377 -7.81 8.47 -15.85
C ARG A 377 -6.88 9.68 -15.94
N ARG A 378 -7.33 10.86 -15.49
CA ARG A 378 -6.56 12.11 -15.54
C ARG A 378 -5.25 11.98 -14.75
N ASN A 379 -5.30 11.40 -13.56
CA ASN A 379 -4.12 11.26 -12.72
C ASN A 379 -3.22 10.12 -13.19
N ILE A 380 -3.75 9.03 -13.74
CA ILE A 380 -2.93 8.02 -14.43
C ILE A 380 -2.15 8.65 -15.59
N ASP A 381 -2.76 9.54 -16.37
CA ASP A 381 -2.06 10.23 -17.46
C ASP A 381 -0.95 11.17 -16.93
N ARG A 382 -1.14 11.79 -15.75
CA ARG A 382 -0.09 12.55 -15.06
C ARG A 382 1.06 11.66 -14.60
N VAL A 383 0.75 10.50 -14.00
CA VAL A 383 1.74 9.49 -13.61
C VAL A 383 2.59 9.10 -14.84
N LYS A 384 1.96 8.75 -15.96
CA LYS A 384 2.68 8.37 -17.20
C LYS A 384 3.64 9.46 -17.69
N LYS A 385 3.19 10.72 -17.69
CA LYS A 385 4.00 11.86 -18.17
C LYS A 385 5.17 12.21 -17.24
N SER A 386 5.06 11.84 -15.97
CA SER A 386 6.02 12.23 -14.92
C SER A 386 7.04 11.14 -14.60
N TYR A 387 7.11 10.10 -15.43
CA TYR A 387 8.04 8.99 -15.26
C TYR A 387 9.48 9.35 -15.69
N VAL A 388 10.43 9.03 -14.81
CA VAL A 388 11.87 9.09 -15.07
C VAL A 388 12.47 7.70 -14.89
N GLN A 389 13.19 7.24 -15.91
CA GLN A 389 13.86 5.95 -15.86
C GLN A 389 15.18 6.07 -15.10
N LEU A 390 15.42 5.13 -14.19
CA LEU A 390 16.71 4.90 -13.53
C LEU A 390 17.38 3.66 -14.10
N GLU A 391 18.71 3.62 -14.00
CA GLU A 391 19.54 2.48 -14.39
C GLU A 391 20.02 1.76 -13.12
N ALA A 392 19.86 0.44 -13.08
CA ALA A 392 20.35 -0.35 -11.95
C ALA A 392 21.88 -0.22 -11.82
N GLY A 393 22.36 -0.10 -10.58
CA GLY A 393 23.77 0.08 -10.23
C GLY A 393 24.32 1.49 -10.46
N LYS A 394 23.52 2.43 -10.99
CA LYS A 394 23.96 3.81 -11.25
C LYS A 394 23.43 4.76 -10.19
N ALA A 395 24.35 5.45 -9.52
CA ALA A 395 24.03 6.52 -8.58
C ALA A 395 23.45 7.74 -9.31
N SER A 396 22.42 8.36 -8.73
CA SER A 396 21.81 9.59 -9.23
C SER A 396 21.36 10.47 -8.06
N GLU A 397 21.55 11.78 -8.16
CA GLU A 397 21.03 12.71 -7.17
C GLU A 397 19.57 13.06 -7.48
N LEU A 398 18.67 12.69 -6.57
CA LEU A 398 17.21 12.74 -6.79
C LEU A 398 16.48 13.70 -5.85
N ALA A 399 17.19 14.27 -4.88
CA ALA A 399 16.80 15.44 -4.09
C ALA A 399 18.08 16.08 -3.53
N GLY A 400 17.99 17.29 -2.96
CA GLY A 400 19.17 18.00 -2.45
C GLY A 400 19.94 17.17 -1.41
N GLY A 401 21.18 16.78 -1.76
CA GLY A 401 22.05 15.98 -0.90
C GLY A 401 21.65 14.50 -0.76
N MET A 402 20.68 14.01 -1.56
CA MET A 402 20.19 12.63 -1.49
C MET A 402 20.56 11.87 -2.78
N VAL A 403 21.61 11.05 -2.69
CA VAL A 403 22.10 10.22 -3.80
C VAL A 403 21.49 8.83 -3.70
N VAL A 404 20.90 8.35 -4.80
CA VAL A 404 20.15 7.10 -4.84
C VAL A 404 20.77 6.16 -5.86
N THR A 405 20.98 4.91 -5.46
CA THR A 405 21.45 3.82 -6.33
C THR A 405 20.42 2.68 -6.31
N PRO A 406 19.75 2.37 -7.43
CA PRO A 406 18.90 1.20 -7.53
C PRO A 406 19.75 -0.07 -7.57
N VAL A 407 19.43 -1.07 -6.74
CA VAL A 407 20.08 -2.39 -6.70
C VAL A 407 19.03 -3.45 -7.05
N GLU A 408 19.37 -4.44 -7.87
CA GLU A 408 18.40 -5.45 -8.31
C GLU A 408 17.88 -6.30 -7.13
N ALA A 409 16.57 -6.22 -6.86
CA ALA A 409 15.93 -6.95 -5.74
C ALA A 409 15.47 -8.37 -6.10
N ARG A 410 15.47 -8.72 -7.39
CA ARG A 410 15.16 -10.08 -7.90
C ARG A 410 13.80 -10.67 -7.47
N HIS A 411 12.84 -9.81 -7.11
CA HIS A 411 11.48 -10.21 -6.77
C HIS A 411 10.61 -10.42 -8.02
N ILE A 412 10.51 -9.39 -8.86
CA ILE A 412 9.82 -9.46 -10.16
C ILE A 412 10.66 -8.75 -11.23
N PRO A 413 10.37 -8.91 -12.54
CA PRO A 413 11.10 -8.21 -13.58
C PRO A 413 11.17 -6.69 -13.34
N GLY A 414 12.39 -6.17 -13.21
CA GLY A 414 12.65 -4.75 -12.93
C GLY A 414 12.67 -4.35 -11.45
N SER A 415 12.35 -5.24 -10.51
CA SER A 415 12.28 -4.90 -9.09
C SER A 415 13.63 -4.42 -8.56
N SER A 416 13.63 -3.32 -7.82
CA SER A 416 14.83 -2.72 -7.25
C SER A 416 14.68 -2.39 -5.77
N ALA A 417 15.72 -2.67 -5.02
CA ALA A 417 16.01 -2.02 -3.76
C ALA A 417 16.64 -0.65 -4.04
N TYR A 418 16.51 0.30 -3.12
CA TYR A 418 17.14 1.61 -3.22
C TYR A 418 18.13 1.79 -2.07
N LEU A 419 19.40 1.99 -2.44
CA LEU A 419 20.43 2.49 -1.53
C LEU A 419 20.42 4.02 -1.61
N VAL A 420 20.03 4.67 -0.51
CA VAL A 420 19.97 6.13 -0.37
C VAL A 420 21.15 6.55 0.51
N ASP A 421 22.03 7.38 -0.04
CA ASP A 421 23.15 8.01 0.66
C ASP A 421 22.80 9.49 0.90
N ILE A 422 22.82 9.89 2.17
CA ILE A 422 22.57 11.26 2.62
C ILE A 422 23.77 11.69 3.45
N GLU A 423 24.68 12.42 2.83
CA GLU A 423 25.92 12.92 3.45
C GLU A 423 26.72 11.81 4.20
N GLY A 424 26.76 10.60 3.63
CA GLY A 424 27.48 9.45 4.20
C GLY A 424 26.63 8.54 5.09
N THR A 425 25.42 8.96 5.47
CA THR A 425 24.43 8.07 6.11
C THR A 425 23.76 7.20 5.05
N ARG A 426 23.96 5.88 5.11
CA ARG A 426 23.46 4.92 4.12
C ARG A 426 22.21 4.20 4.61
N ILE A 427 21.12 4.36 3.86
CA ILE A 427 19.82 3.74 4.12
C ILE A 427 19.49 2.81 2.95
N LEU A 428 19.34 1.52 3.23
CA LEU A 428 18.82 0.54 2.26
C LEU A 428 17.32 0.34 2.47
N TYR A 429 16.54 0.56 1.43
CA TYR A 429 15.15 0.09 1.36
C TYR A 429 15.03 -1.03 0.33
N THR A 430 14.65 -2.23 0.75
CA THR A 430 14.65 -3.40 -0.14
C THR A 430 13.48 -3.41 -1.13
N GLY A 431 12.35 -2.78 -0.78
CA GLY A 431 11.06 -3.18 -1.35
C GLY A 431 10.81 -4.66 -1.12
N ASP A 432 10.02 -5.29 -2.00
CA ASP A 432 9.97 -6.74 -2.07
C ASP A 432 11.23 -7.28 -2.76
N PHE A 433 11.84 -8.30 -2.16
CA PHE A 433 13.11 -8.86 -2.64
C PHE A 433 13.17 -10.37 -2.45
N ASN A 434 14.03 -11.01 -3.24
CA ASN A 434 14.26 -12.45 -3.18
C ASN A 434 15.76 -12.76 -3.15
N LEU A 435 16.21 -13.35 -2.04
CA LEU A 435 17.56 -13.90 -1.90
C LEU A 435 17.67 -15.34 -2.43
N ASP A 436 16.54 -16.02 -2.63
CA ASP A 436 16.54 -17.39 -3.14
C ASP A 436 16.66 -17.39 -4.66
N ASP A 437 17.35 -18.39 -5.19
CA ASP A 437 17.29 -18.68 -6.62
C ASP A 437 15.86 -19.06 -7.03
N SER A 438 15.45 -18.53 -8.18
CA SER A 438 14.17 -18.80 -8.84
C SER A 438 14.42 -19.14 -10.30
N VAL A 439 13.38 -19.59 -10.99
CA VAL A 439 13.48 -19.87 -12.44
C VAL A 439 13.76 -18.59 -13.24
N LEU A 440 13.31 -17.43 -12.76
CA LEU A 440 13.53 -16.15 -13.46
C LEU A 440 14.88 -15.50 -13.13
N PHE A 441 15.34 -15.65 -11.88
CA PHE A 441 16.45 -14.89 -11.34
C PHE A 441 17.29 -15.70 -10.37
N HIS A 442 18.59 -15.46 -10.37
CA HIS A 442 19.43 -15.74 -9.21
C HIS A 442 19.06 -14.83 -8.02
N GLY A 443 19.38 -15.28 -6.82
CA GLY A 443 19.20 -14.51 -5.58
C GLY A 443 19.79 -13.10 -5.64
N ALA A 444 19.12 -12.15 -5.00
CA ALA A 444 19.56 -10.76 -4.91
C ALA A 444 20.88 -10.64 -4.13
N ASN A 445 21.73 -9.71 -4.56
CA ASN A 445 22.96 -9.35 -3.86
C ASN A 445 22.83 -7.91 -3.34
N LEU A 446 22.40 -7.78 -2.09
CA LEU A 446 22.10 -6.50 -1.44
C LEU A 446 23.24 -6.10 -0.48
N PRO A 447 23.55 -4.79 -0.34
CA PRO A 447 24.55 -4.34 0.60
C PRO A 447 24.10 -4.57 2.05
N THR A 448 25.03 -4.97 2.90
CA THR A 448 24.78 -5.24 4.33
C THR A 448 25.44 -4.20 5.24
N ASP A 449 26.28 -3.35 4.68
CA ASP A 449 27.08 -2.30 5.31
C ASP A 449 26.35 -0.93 5.32
N CYS A 450 25.08 -0.93 5.72
CA CYS A 450 24.24 0.27 5.79
C CYS A 450 23.94 0.64 7.25
N ASP A 451 23.75 1.92 7.53
CA ASP A 451 23.38 2.44 8.85
C ASP A 451 21.94 2.08 9.21
N VAL A 452 21.07 2.01 8.21
CA VAL A 452 19.68 1.57 8.34
C VAL A 452 19.32 0.64 7.19
N VAL A 453 18.68 -0.49 7.52
CA VAL A 453 18.11 -1.43 6.56
C VAL A 453 16.61 -1.57 6.84
N ILE A 454 15.80 -1.13 5.88
CA ILE A 454 14.35 -1.28 5.87
C ILE A 454 14.00 -2.42 4.92
N PHE A 455 13.51 -3.53 5.43
CA PHE A 455 13.38 -4.78 4.67
C PHE A 455 11.97 -5.40 4.69
N ASP A 456 11.63 -6.12 3.62
CA ASP A 456 10.40 -6.92 3.50
C ASP A 456 10.41 -8.12 4.47
N GLY A 457 9.34 -8.22 5.26
CA GLY A 457 9.12 -9.25 6.26
C GLY A 457 8.01 -10.24 5.92
N THR A 458 7.60 -10.36 4.66
CA THR A 458 6.47 -11.20 4.22
C THR A 458 6.59 -12.65 4.71
N TYR A 459 7.80 -13.21 4.69
CA TYR A 459 8.10 -14.59 5.10
C TYR A 459 8.84 -14.69 6.43
N TRP A 460 8.92 -13.60 7.21
CA TRP A 460 9.58 -13.63 8.51
C TRP A 460 8.94 -14.66 9.44
N GLY A 461 9.76 -15.61 9.94
CA GLY A 461 9.32 -16.67 10.85
C GLY A 461 8.34 -17.69 10.25
N ARG A 462 8.18 -17.72 8.92
CA ARG A 462 7.36 -18.73 8.22
C ARG A 462 8.20 -19.96 7.88
N GLU A 463 7.53 -21.08 7.60
CA GLU A 463 8.21 -22.26 7.08
C GLU A 463 8.65 -22.05 5.63
N ASP A 464 9.87 -22.47 5.33
CA ASP A 464 10.43 -22.50 3.98
C ASP A 464 9.75 -23.57 3.13
N PHE A 465 9.92 -23.48 1.80
CA PHE A 465 9.40 -24.48 0.86
C PHE A 465 10.49 -24.88 -0.13
N ASP A 466 10.45 -26.13 -0.57
CA ASP A 466 11.38 -26.66 -1.58
C ASP A 466 10.82 -26.40 -2.98
N ARG A 467 11.44 -25.46 -3.71
CA ARG A 467 11.08 -25.11 -5.08
C ARG A 467 11.12 -26.30 -6.03
N LYS A 468 12.08 -27.22 -5.86
CA LYS A 468 12.20 -28.38 -6.74
C LYS A 468 11.04 -29.35 -6.51
N ALA A 469 10.70 -29.61 -5.25
CA ALA A 469 9.54 -30.43 -4.92
C ALA A 469 8.24 -29.83 -5.49
N VAL A 470 8.12 -28.49 -5.48
CA VAL A 470 6.97 -27.79 -6.08
C VAL A 470 6.94 -27.93 -7.61
N SER A 471 8.08 -27.78 -8.30
CA SER A 471 8.15 -28.04 -9.75
C SER A 471 7.79 -29.47 -10.12
N ASP A 472 8.26 -30.45 -9.34
CA ASP A 472 7.94 -31.87 -9.51
C ASP A 472 6.43 -32.11 -9.30
N GLN A 473 5.81 -31.48 -8.29
CA GLN A 473 4.37 -31.54 -8.05
C GLN A 473 3.58 -30.96 -9.23
N VAL A 474 3.97 -29.79 -9.73
CA VAL A 474 3.31 -29.16 -10.90
C VAL A 474 3.38 -30.10 -12.12
N SER A 475 4.55 -30.67 -12.39
CA SER A 475 4.74 -31.62 -13.50
C SER A 475 3.84 -32.86 -13.38
N GLN A 476 3.79 -33.45 -12.18
CA GLN A 476 2.97 -34.64 -11.90
C GLN A 476 1.47 -34.36 -12.06
N THR A 477 0.99 -33.22 -11.56
CA THR A 477 -0.42 -32.82 -11.69
C THR A 477 -0.80 -32.65 -13.16
N ILE A 478 0.05 -31.97 -13.94
CA ILE A 478 -0.19 -31.77 -15.37
C ILE A 478 -0.10 -33.09 -16.16
N ALA A 479 0.72 -34.04 -15.75
CA ALA A 479 0.78 -35.36 -16.39
C ALA A 479 -0.49 -36.20 -16.15
N LYS A 480 -1.17 -36.00 -15.02
CA LYS A 480 -2.32 -36.81 -14.59
C LYS A 480 -3.68 -36.23 -15.00
N HIS A 481 -3.79 -34.91 -15.11
CA HIS A 481 -5.06 -34.19 -15.29
C HIS A 481 -5.08 -33.35 -16.57
N GLY A 482 -6.27 -32.99 -17.06
CA GLY A 482 -6.44 -32.15 -18.24
C GLY A 482 -7.91 -31.83 -18.53
N PRO A 483 -8.29 -30.56 -18.77
CA PRO A 483 -7.45 -29.34 -18.82
C PRO A 483 -6.91 -28.91 -17.45
N VAL A 484 -5.82 -28.15 -17.44
CA VAL A 484 -5.22 -27.59 -16.21
C VAL A 484 -5.27 -26.06 -16.22
N ILE A 485 -5.73 -25.47 -15.13
CA ILE A 485 -5.81 -24.01 -14.94
C ILE A 485 -4.84 -23.61 -13.83
N ILE A 486 -3.98 -22.63 -14.12
CA ILE A 486 -2.98 -22.10 -13.18
C ILE A 486 -3.25 -20.60 -12.98
N PRO A 487 -3.97 -20.22 -11.91
CA PRO A 487 -4.25 -18.83 -11.60
C PRO A 487 -2.96 -18.13 -11.14
N THR A 488 -2.64 -17.00 -11.75
CA THR A 488 -1.42 -16.23 -11.44
C THR A 488 -1.69 -14.72 -11.43
N PHE A 489 -0.80 -13.96 -10.80
CA PHE A 489 -0.78 -12.51 -10.98
C PHE A 489 -0.17 -12.13 -12.33
N ALA A 490 -0.52 -10.94 -12.83
CA ALA A 490 -0.11 -10.47 -14.15
C ALA A 490 1.42 -10.34 -14.31
N VAL A 491 2.14 -10.05 -13.22
CA VAL A 491 3.60 -9.93 -13.19
C VAL A 491 4.18 -10.84 -12.11
N GLY A 492 5.39 -11.34 -12.32
CA GLY A 492 6.08 -12.26 -11.40
C GLY A 492 5.65 -13.70 -11.63
N ARG A 493 4.64 -14.16 -10.89
CA ARG A 493 4.23 -15.58 -10.84
C ARG A 493 3.88 -16.17 -12.21
N SER A 494 3.23 -15.39 -13.07
CA SER A 494 2.88 -15.85 -14.43
C SER A 494 4.11 -16.14 -15.27
N GLN A 495 5.10 -15.24 -15.27
CA GLN A 495 6.34 -15.46 -16.03
C GLN A 495 7.13 -16.64 -15.45
N GLU A 496 7.22 -16.76 -14.12
CA GLU A 496 7.94 -17.86 -13.48
C GLU A 496 7.33 -19.22 -13.80
N ILE A 497 5.99 -19.34 -13.76
CA ILE A 497 5.30 -20.57 -14.17
C ILE A 497 5.53 -20.88 -15.65
N LEU A 498 5.44 -19.90 -16.55
CA LEU A 498 5.62 -20.15 -17.98
C LEU A 498 7.01 -20.70 -18.30
N VAL A 499 8.06 -20.08 -17.74
CA VAL A 499 9.43 -20.57 -17.94
C VAL A 499 9.64 -21.93 -17.27
N MET A 500 9.08 -22.14 -16.07
CA MET A 500 9.14 -23.45 -15.39
C MET A 500 8.50 -24.56 -16.23
N LEU A 501 7.33 -24.32 -16.82
CA LEU A 501 6.65 -25.31 -17.67
C LEU A 501 7.47 -25.62 -18.93
N ASP A 502 8.18 -24.64 -19.46
CA ASP A 502 9.07 -24.82 -20.62
C ASP A 502 10.31 -25.65 -20.25
N GLU A 503 10.98 -25.35 -19.14
CA GLU A 503 12.12 -26.12 -18.62
C GLU A 503 11.75 -27.57 -18.27
N LEU A 504 10.53 -27.80 -17.80
CA LEU A 504 9.98 -29.12 -17.52
C LEU A 504 9.56 -29.88 -18.80
N GLY A 505 9.61 -29.27 -19.98
CA GLY A 505 9.18 -29.86 -21.25
C GLY A 505 7.66 -30.02 -21.41
N VAL A 506 6.88 -29.36 -20.56
CA VAL A 506 5.40 -29.37 -20.62
C VAL A 506 4.92 -28.68 -21.89
N THR A 507 5.57 -27.59 -22.29
CA THR A 507 5.27 -26.84 -23.53
C THR A 507 5.42 -27.68 -24.80
N SER A 508 6.30 -28.69 -24.77
CA SER A 508 6.50 -29.62 -25.90
C SER A 508 5.44 -30.73 -25.97
N SER A 509 4.75 -31.02 -24.86
CA SER A 509 3.82 -32.16 -24.74
C SER A 509 2.36 -31.76 -24.54
N ARG A 510 2.11 -30.50 -24.15
CA ARG A 510 0.78 -29.93 -23.88
C ARG A 510 0.64 -28.57 -24.57
N ASN A 511 -0.59 -28.14 -24.80
CA ASN A 511 -0.87 -26.81 -25.33
C ASN A 511 -0.87 -25.77 -24.20
N VAL A 512 0.29 -25.18 -23.93
CA VAL A 512 0.43 -24.13 -22.90
C VAL A 512 -0.02 -22.77 -23.46
N MET A 513 -0.97 -22.15 -22.78
CA MET A 513 -1.54 -20.86 -23.14
C MET A 513 -1.41 -19.85 -22.00
N VAL A 514 -1.19 -18.59 -22.36
CA VAL A 514 -1.24 -17.45 -21.43
C VAL A 514 -2.36 -16.48 -21.82
N ALA A 515 -3.09 -15.95 -20.84
CA ALA A 515 -4.25 -15.08 -21.08
C ALA A 515 -4.25 -13.78 -20.25
N GLY A 516 -4.97 -12.78 -20.79
CA GLY A 516 -5.29 -11.55 -20.08
C GLY A 516 -4.09 -10.64 -19.86
N MET A 517 -3.94 -10.12 -18.64
CA MET A 517 -2.84 -9.23 -18.30
C MET A 517 -1.50 -9.94 -18.22
N ALA A 518 -1.48 -11.22 -17.83
CA ALA A 518 -0.26 -12.03 -17.82
C ALA A 518 0.40 -12.08 -19.20
N GLU A 519 -0.37 -12.32 -20.26
CA GLU A 519 0.15 -12.35 -21.64
C GLU A 519 0.79 -11.01 -22.04
N ARG A 520 0.11 -9.90 -21.73
CA ARG A 520 0.61 -8.55 -22.06
C ARG A 520 1.89 -8.24 -21.32
N VAL A 521 1.96 -8.55 -20.02
CA VAL A 521 3.15 -8.31 -19.22
C VAL A 521 4.30 -9.22 -19.64
N THR A 522 4.07 -10.51 -19.91
CA THR A 522 5.10 -11.43 -20.42
C THR A 522 5.74 -10.89 -21.70
N LYS A 523 4.95 -10.32 -22.62
CA LYS A 523 5.47 -9.65 -23.82
C LYS A 523 6.28 -8.38 -23.51
N LEU A 524 5.83 -7.57 -22.55
CA LEU A 524 6.53 -6.34 -22.12
C LEU A 524 7.87 -6.63 -21.44
N THR A 525 7.96 -7.73 -20.69
CA THR A 525 9.17 -8.14 -19.98
C THR A 525 10.13 -8.93 -20.87
N GLY A 526 9.69 -9.34 -22.07
CA GLY A 526 10.52 -9.98 -23.08
C GLY A 526 10.71 -11.49 -22.91
N TYR A 527 9.98 -12.14 -22.01
CA TYR A 527 10.03 -13.60 -21.88
C TYR A 527 9.33 -14.29 -23.05
N SER A 528 9.94 -15.37 -23.53
CA SER A 528 9.45 -16.18 -24.64
C SER A 528 9.79 -17.66 -24.40
N GLY A 529 8.99 -18.54 -25.00
CA GLY A 529 9.16 -19.99 -25.01
C GLY A 529 8.03 -20.62 -25.81
N ASP A 530 7.85 -21.94 -25.72
CA ASP A 530 6.90 -22.68 -26.55
C ASP A 530 5.46 -22.64 -25.99
N TRP A 531 4.96 -21.43 -25.69
CA TRP A 531 3.58 -21.18 -25.30
C TRP A 531 2.91 -20.15 -26.20
N THR A 532 1.57 -20.14 -26.22
CA THR A 532 0.79 -19.24 -27.08
C THR A 532 -0.13 -18.31 -26.30
N GLY A 533 -0.53 -17.20 -26.93
CA GLY A 533 -1.60 -16.35 -26.39
C GLY A 533 -2.97 -17.00 -26.60
N MET A 534 -3.80 -17.01 -25.57
CA MET A 534 -5.15 -17.59 -25.65
C MET A 534 -6.09 -16.70 -26.49
N LYS A 535 -6.89 -17.32 -27.36
CA LYS A 535 -7.96 -16.61 -28.09
C LYS A 535 -9.07 -16.20 -27.12
N LYS A 536 -9.48 -14.93 -27.16
CA LYS A 536 -10.47 -14.35 -26.22
C LYS A 536 -11.84 -15.04 -26.18
N ASN A 537 -12.22 -15.76 -27.24
CA ASN A 537 -13.49 -16.46 -27.34
C ASN A 537 -13.41 -17.95 -26.95
N LYS A 538 -12.22 -18.46 -26.60
CA LYS A 538 -12.08 -19.81 -26.05
C LYS A 538 -12.52 -19.76 -24.59
N VAL A 539 -13.59 -20.47 -24.26
CA VAL A 539 -14.15 -20.57 -22.89
C VAL A 539 -13.96 -22.01 -22.38
N VAL A 540 -14.30 -23.00 -23.21
CA VAL A 540 -14.02 -24.41 -22.91
C VAL A 540 -12.58 -24.73 -23.32
N LEU A 541 -11.86 -25.43 -22.44
CA LEU A 541 -10.49 -25.87 -22.61
C LEU A 541 -10.51 -27.35 -23.02
N ASP A 542 -9.60 -27.72 -23.92
CA ASP A 542 -9.40 -29.10 -24.37
C ASP A 542 -8.56 -29.87 -23.35
N VAL A 543 -8.62 -31.21 -23.36
CA VAL A 543 -7.90 -32.07 -22.38
C VAL A 543 -6.38 -31.81 -22.36
N ASP A 544 -5.81 -31.38 -23.48
CA ASP A 544 -4.37 -31.09 -23.60
C ASP A 544 -3.98 -29.64 -23.26
N ASP A 545 -4.94 -28.80 -22.89
CA ASP A 545 -4.68 -27.40 -22.58
C ASP A 545 -4.16 -27.21 -21.15
N VAL A 546 -3.15 -26.35 -21.03
CA VAL A 546 -2.68 -25.79 -19.76
C VAL A 546 -2.79 -24.26 -19.85
N LEU A 547 -3.62 -23.66 -19.01
CA LEU A 547 -3.89 -22.23 -19.03
C LEU A 547 -3.23 -21.51 -17.85
N VAL A 548 -2.31 -20.60 -18.13
CA VAL A 548 -1.78 -19.61 -17.19
C VAL A 548 -2.54 -18.29 -17.35
N ALA A 549 -3.35 -17.92 -16.36
CA ALA A 549 -4.24 -16.77 -16.49
C ALA A 549 -4.27 -15.87 -15.26
N GLY A 550 -4.57 -14.59 -15.51
CA GLY A 550 -4.76 -13.58 -14.48
C GLY A 550 -5.92 -13.90 -13.54
N GLY A 551 -5.74 -13.55 -12.26
CA GLY A 551 -6.66 -13.83 -11.16
C GLY A 551 -6.00 -14.73 -10.12
N GLY A 552 -4.84 -14.34 -9.58
CA GLY A 552 -3.95 -15.21 -8.81
C GLY A 552 -4.59 -15.90 -7.60
N MET A 553 -5.57 -15.26 -6.97
CA MET A 553 -6.34 -15.84 -5.85
C MET A 553 -7.69 -16.42 -6.27
N LEU A 554 -7.91 -16.55 -7.58
CA LEU A 554 -9.11 -17.07 -8.24
C LEU A 554 -10.40 -16.27 -7.99
N ASP A 555 -10.31 -15.01 -7.56
CA ASP A 555 -11.48 -14.19 -7.21
C ASP A 555 -12.13 -13.48 -8.42
N GLY A 556 -11.54 -13.63 -9.61
CA GLY A 556 -12.04 -13.02 -10.84
C GLY A 556 -11.11 -13.20 -12.04
N GLY A 557 -11.46 -12.54 -13.15
CA GLY A 557 -10.67 -12.59 -14.38
C GLY A 557 -10.81 -13.91 -15.15
N PHE A 558 -9.87 -14.13 -16.10
CA PHE A 558 -9.90 -15.30 -16.97
C PHE A 558 -9.73 -16.60 -16.19
N ALA A 559 -8.85 -16.64 -15.17
CA ALA A 559 -8.66 -17.85 -14.37
C ALA A 559 -9.96 -18.32 -13.71
N LYS A 560 -10.71 -17.40 -13.11
CA LYS A 560 -12.00 -17.70 -12.47
C LYS A 560 -13.05 -18.16 -13.47
N MET A 561 -13.16 -17.48 -14.62
CA MET A 561 -14.11 -17.85 -15.68
C MET A 561 -13.88 -19.30 -16.17
N HIS A 562 -12.62 -19.68 -16.41
CA HIS A 562 -12.31 -21.05 -16.82
C HIS A 562 -12.48 -22.05 -15.68
N TYR A 563 -12.15 -21.66 -14.44
CA TYR A 563 -12.41 -22.54 -13.30
C TYR A 563 -13.90 -22.83 -13.15
N ASP A 564 -14.76 -21.83 -13.22
CA ASP A 564 -16.21 -22.03 -13.08
C ASP A 564 -16.79 -22.97 -14.15
N GLU A 565 -16.27 -22.89 -15.37
CA GLU A 565 -16.65 -23.81 -16.45
C GLU A 565 -16.20 -25.25 -16.19
N HIS A 566 -15.01 -25.45 -15.60
CA HIS A 566 -14.39 -26.78 -15.42
C HIS A 566 -14.47 -27.35 -14.01
N ARG A 567 -15.02 -26.64 -13.01
CA ARG A 567 -15.03 -27.08 -11.61
C ARG A 567 -15.75 -28.41 -11.36
N GLN A 568 -16.66 -28.78 -12.25
CA GLN A 568 -17.40 -30.06 -12.20
C GLN A 568 -16.81 -31.16 -13.10
N ASN A 569 -15.66 -30.92 -13.73
CA ASN A 569 -14.94 -31.90 -14.53
C ASN A 569 -13.92 -32.65 -13.65
N PRO A 570 -14.08 -33.97 -13.39
CA PRO A 570 -13.16 -34.74 -12.55
C PRO A 570 -11.77 -34.95 -13.19
N ASP A 571 -11.66 -34.79 -14.51
CA ASP A 571 -10.39 -34.93 -15.22
C ASP A 571 -9.58 -33.63 -15.19
N ALA A 572 -10.23 -32.47 -14.96
CA ALA A 572 -9.59 -31.17 -14.90
C ALA A 572 -8.84 -30.95 -13.57
N ALA A 573 -7.88 -30.02 -13.58
CA ALA A 573 -7.20 -29.59 -12.36
C ALA A 573 -7.02 -28.07 -12.28
N VAL A 574 -7.00 -27.55 -11.05
CA VAL A 574 -6.55 -26.19 -10.74
C VAL A 574 -5.30 -26.27 -9.87
N ILE A 575 -4.24 -25.58 -10.29
CA ILE A 575 -3.00 -25.47 -9.53
C ILE A 575 -2.90 -24.05 -8.96
N LEU A 576 -3.19 -23.89 -7.68
CA LEU A 576 -3.09 -22.62 -6.97
C LEU A 576 -1.63 -22.33 -6.63
N CYS A 577 -1.15 -21.15 -7.05
CA CYS A 577 0.27 -20.80 -6.96
C CYS A 577 0.47 -19.49 -6.19
N GLY A 578 1.03 -19.59 -4.97
CA GLY A 578 1.38 -18.44 -4.13
C GLY A 578 0.36 -18.12 -3.05
N TYR A 579 0.52 -16.97 -2.39
CA TYR A 579 -0.31 -16.61 -1.24
C TYR A 579 -1.80 -16.45 -1.63
N LEU A 580 -2.68 -17.08 -0.86
CA LEU A 580 -4.13 -16.99 -0.98
C LEU A 580 -4.66 -16.22 0.22
N ALA A 581 -5.19 -15.01 -0.01
CA ALA A 581 -5.82 -14.27 1.07
C ALA A 581 -7.10 -14.99 1.53
N PRO A 582 -7.41 -14.97 2.85
CA PRO A 582 -8.64 -15.55 3.37
C PRO A 582 -9.87 -15.13 2.57
N ARG A 583 -10.83 -16.05 2.43
CA ARG A 583 -12.14 -15.84 1.75
C ARG A 583 -12.13 -15.64 0.25
N THR A 584 -10.96 -15.55 -0.39
CA THR A 584 -10.89 -15.62 -1.86
C THR A 584 -11.32 -17.00 -2.34
N THR A 585 -11.83 -17.12 -3.58
CA THR A 585 -12.21 -18.44 -4.13
C THR A 585 -11.09 -19.47 -4.01
N GLY A 586 -9.83 -19.07 -4.28
CA GLY A 586 -8.68 -19.96 -4.15
C GLY A 586 -8.46 -20.44 -2.71
N TRP A 587 -8.61 -19.55 -1.72
CA TRP A 587 -8.53 -19.94 -0.31
C TRP A 587 -9.68 -20.88 0.09
N ASN A 588 -10.91 -20.57 -0.34
CA ASN A 588 -12.08 -21.40 -0.05
C ASN A 588 -11.97 -22.81 -0.64
N LEU A 589 -11.40 -22.94 -1.84
CA LEU A 589 -11.08 -24.23 -2.46
C LEU A 589 -10.16 -25.07 -1.58
N MET A 590 -9.06 -24.47 -1.10
CA MET A 590 -8.08 -25.17 -0.25
C MET A 590 -8.66 -25.63 1.09
N HIS A 591 -9.69 -24.96 1.59
CA HIS A 591 -10.32 -25.25 2.88
C HIS A 591 -11.64 -26.03 2.74
N GLY A 592 -12.00 -26.46 1.53
CA GLY A 592 -13.21 -27.26 1.28
C GLY A 592 -14.52 -26.49 1.42
N HIS A 593 -14.48 -25.16 1.29
CA HIS A 593 -15.67 -24.29 1.34
C HIS A 593 -16.32 -24.06 -0.02
N GLU A 594 -15.70 -24.56 -1.10
CA GLU A 594 -16.21 -24.49 -2.47
C GLU A 594 -16.51 -25.90 -3.01
N THR A 595 -17.65 -26.07 -3.69
CA THR A 595 -18.07 -27.37 -4.24
C THR A 595 -17.44 -27.67 -5.61
N HIS A 596 -16.55 -28.65 -5.70
CA HIS A 596 -15.91 -29.02 -6.96
C HIS A 596 -15.69 -30.53 -7.06
N THR A 597 -15.52 -31.03 -8.28
CA THR A 597 -15.07 -32.39 -8.57
C THR A 597 -13.70 -32.42 -9.26
N CYS A 598 -13.25 -31.29 -9.82
CA CYS A 598 -11.90 -31.17 -10.36
C CYS A 598 -10.84 -31.34 -9.27
N ALA A 599 -9.64 -31.77 -9.66
CA ALA A 599 -8.50 -31.81 -8.75
C ALA A 599 -8.07 -30.38 -8.38
N VAL A 600 -7.71 -30.17 -7.12
CA VAL A 600 -7.17 -28.90 -6.62
C VAL A 600 -5.83 -29.20 -5.97
N GLU A 601 -4.80 -28.52 -6.46
CA GLU A 601 -3.42 -28.69 -6.01
C GLU A 601 -2.86 -27.34 -5.60
N TYR A 602 -2.08 -27.33 -4.51
CA TYR A 602 -1.40 -26.13 -4.04
C TYR A 602 0.10 -26.26 -4.25
N ALA A 603 0.60 -25.53 -5.25
CA ALA A 603 2.01 -25.43 -5.57
C ALA A 603 2.55 -24.13 -4.94
N ARG A 604 3.00 -24.21 -3.69
CA ARG A 604 3.47 -23.03 -2.95
C ARG A 604 4.72 -22.47 -3.60
N LEU A 605 4.56 -21.38 -4.34
CA LEU A 605 5.69 -20.59 -4.86
C LEU A 605 5.63 -19.16 -4.35
N SER A 606 6.78 -18.63 -3.94
CA SER A 606 6.96 -17.24 -3.54
C SER A 606 7.97 -16.54 -4.44
N ALA A 607 7.82 -15.23 -4.59
CA ALA A 607 8.83 -14.36 -5.17
C ALA A 607 9.55 -13.55 -4.07
N HIS A 608 9.28 -13.86 -2.80
CA HIS A 608 9.95 -13.28 -1.64
C HIS A 608 10.96 -14.28 -1.09
N SER A 609 11.99 -13.76 -0.44
CA SER A 609 13.01 -14.55 0.26
C SER A 609 12.39 -15.53 1.27
N SER A 610 12.94 -16.73 1.32
CA SER A 610 12.73 -17.72 2.37
C SER A 610 13.02 -17.15 3.75
N ALA A 611 12.39 -17.69 4.79
CA ALA A 611 12.57 -17.23 6.15
C ALA A 611 14.02 -17.43 6.62
N SER A 612 14.67 -18.53 6.21
CA SER A 612 16.07 -18.81 6.56
C SER A 612 17.03 -17.81 5.92
N ASN A 613 16.93 -17.58 4.60
CA ASN A 613 17.82 -16.63 3.93
C ASN A 613 17.55 -15.18 4.36
N LEU A 614 16.28 -14.84 4.64
CA LEU A 614 15.91 -13.56 5.22
C LEU A 614 16.58 -13.34 6.59
N ALA A 615 16.54 -14.35 7.47
CA ALA A 615 17.17 -14.28 8.78
C ALA A 615 18.71 -14.17 8.69
N GLU A 616 19.34 -14.89 7.77
CA GLU A 616 20.79 -14.79 7.53
C GLU A 616 21.19 -13.39 7.04
N PHE A 617 20.47 -12.86 6.04
CA PHE A 617 20.70 -11.51 5.53
C PHE A 617 20.56 -10.46 6.64
N VAL A 618 19.45 -10.48 7.39
CA VAL A 618 19.21 -9.55 8.49
C VAL A 618 20.26 -9.71 9.60
N GLY A 619 20.73 -10.93 9.86
CA GLY A 619 21.83 -11.21 10.79
C GLY A 619 23.17 -10.61 10.34
N SER A 620 23.40 -10.51 9.03
CA SER A 620 24.62 -9.95 8.43
C SER A 620 24.64 -8.42 8.34
N CYS A 621 23.48 -7.76 8.45
CA CYS A 621 23.38 -6.31 8.41
C CYS A 621 23.93 -5.64 9.68
N SER A 622 24.77 -4.61 9.51
CA SER A 622 25.45 -3.93 10.63
C SER A 622 24.61 -2.85 11.32
N GLY A 623 23.72 -2.19 10.58
CA GLY A 623 22.94 -1.05 11.06
C GLY A 623 21.62 -1.41 11.74
N LYS A 624 20.78 -0.39 11.90
CA LYS A 624 19.42 -0.52 12.44
C LYS A 624 18.54 -1.31 11.47
N LYS A 625 17.89 -2.36 11.98
CA LYS A 625 17.06 -3.28 11.19
C LYS A 625 15.59 -2.95 11.41
N ILE A 626 14.90 -2.57 10.35
CA ILE A 626 13.49 -2.18 10.39
C ILE A 626 12.73 -3.08 9.44
N MET A 627 11.82 -3.88 9.98
CA MET A 627 10.99 -4.76 9.18
C MET A 627 9.68 -4.08 8.81
N VAL A 628 9.34 -4.13 7.53
CA VAL A 628 8.06 -3.67 6.98
C VAL A 628 7.44 -4.79 6.16
N HIS A 629 6.24 -4.57 5.63
CA HIS A 629 5.57 -5.52 4.75
C HIS A 629 5.45 -6.94 5.36
N THR A 630 5.03 -7.02 6.62
CA THR A 630 4.96 -8.28 7.37
C THR A 630 3.55 -8.59 7.86
N PRO A 631 3.13 -9.86 7.88
CA PRO A 631 1.93 -10.30 8.61
C PRO A 631 2.14 -10.28 10.13
N THR A 632 3.39 -10.18 10.59
CA THR A 632 3.78 -10.40 11.99
C THR A 632 3.48 -9.16 12.83
N LYS A 633 2.73 -9.34 13.93
CA LYS A 633 2.37 -8.24 14.86
C LYS A 633 3.40 -7.98 15.96
N LYS A 634 4.33 -8.92 16.21
CA LYS A 634 5.37 -8.81 17.25
C LYS A 634 6.65 -9.48 16.81
N VAL A 635 7.79 -8.84 17.08
CA VAL A 635 9.12 -9.35 16.73
C VAL A 635 9.99 -9.31 17.98
N SER A 636 10.86 -10.31 18.11
CA SER A 636 11.88 -10.38 19.14
C SER A 636 13.25 -9.99 18.59
N GLY A 637 14.15 -9.54 19.46
CA GLY A 637 15.54 -9.22 19.09
C GLY A 637 15.75 -7.75 18.75
N ASP A 638 16.66 -7.49 17.81
CA ASP A 638 17.16 -6.17 17.39
C ASP A 638 16.40 -5.59 16.18
N VAL A 639 15.32 -6.24 15.75
CA VAL A 639 14.48 -5.82 14.63
C VAL A 639 13.33 -4.94 15.14
N LEU A 640 13.18 -3.77 14.53
CA LEU A 640 12.10 -2.83 14.82
C LEU A 640 10.92 -3.07 13.88
N LEU A 641 9.69 -3.01 14.44
CA LEU A 641 8.44 -2.95 13.69
C LEU A 641 7.87 -1.55 13.82
N PRO A 642 7.86 -0.74 12.74
CA PRO A 642 7.38 0.62 12.82
C PRO A 642 5.85 0.66 12.85
N GLU A 643 5.30 1.39 13.81
CA GLU A 643 3.88 1.73 13.83
C GLU A 643 3.54 2.76 12.73
N TYR A 644 2.24 2.93 12.51
CA TYR A 644 1.74 3.92 11.59
C TYR A 644 2.08 5.36 12.05
N ARG A 645 2.55 6.22 11.12
CA ARG A 645 3.13 7.55 11.40
C ARG A 645 4.32 7.53 12.35
N GLU A 646 4.91 6.37 12.63
CA GLU A 646 6.14 6.31 13.40
C GLU A 646 7.25 7.06 12.67
N ARG A 647 8.08 7.74 13.45
CA ARG A 647 9.18 8.57 12.95
C ARG A 647 10.47 8.16 13.63
N ILE A 648 11.43 7.75 12.82
CA ILE A 648 12.79 7.43 13.25
C ILE A 648 13.69 8.58 12.83
N VAL A 649 14.35 9.20 13.81
CA VAL A 649 15.30 10.29 13.57
C VAL A 649 16.72 9.74 13.66
N LEU A 650 17.56 10.15 12.73
CA LEU A 650 19.00 9.89 12.67
C LEU A 650 19.70 11.25 12.70
N ASP A 651 20.69 11.39 13.58
CA ASP A 651 21.60 12.54 13.56
C ASP A 651 22.71 12.24 12.53
N VAL A 652 23.01 13.24 11.68
CA VAL A 652 23.97 13.12 10.56
C VAL A 652 25.24 13.92 10.85
#